data_AF-A0A954Y8M7-F1
#
_entry.id   AF-A0A954Y8M7-F1
#
_cell.length_a   1.000
_cell.length_b   1.000
_cell.length_c   1.000
_cell.angle_alpha   90.00
_cell.angle_beta   90.00
_cell.angle_gamma   90.00
#
_symmetry.space_group_name_H-M   'P 1'
#
loop_
_entity.id
_entity.type
_entity.pdbx_description
1 polymer ?
#
loop_
_entity_poly.entity_id
_entity_poly.type
_entity_poly.pdbx_seq_one_letter_code
_entity_poly.pdbx_strand_id
1 'polypeptide(L)'
;MNRNLRRPSPPRVAESRFDDDRVAGILRLAVAIALLACIAVSVANAGPGRIRDQRLNAVLTRMSHARDTADGHECGLCSELSSMSVMFEPGADNATIADTLGALNDEELAAFVAGSGVWTFTATDGSVATGEPMTITYSFVPDGTLIPSAIGEPQAASNLFATLDASFPGGRAAWKARFRAVLDRWSEVTNITFVEVSDDGAVFPGALGALGFRGDIRIAMKPLGAGPLAVNFYPAFGGDMILDSDDIGLFTSPASNFRNLRNTLAHEHGHGLGLAHTLPQNATKLMEPALNTAFDGPQEDDIRGVQHLYGDRFEDNDALADNTFLFGPIRDVASGPQLFVATDLALERDGASDFYGFTAFAGAPIAIRVTPIGSTYEFGAQSSGTTEVVDAAAARNLGLRLWRRTSAANNQFSMVAQIDFNSAGEGEYHPPIGYTQAGFMVAEVYSNDGIEDVQRYELRISNEAIEAPRDPGILTVSNGLTPIGVSSTLHFDDTPIGQQSGFALTLRNVGAGPLEISNIQVQGPGAGDYTVGNAGPRTIPAGGLSTLPIGFAPTAQGQRVALVTILSDDPNNPDYGFIVSGAALAALEPELAVEVDGVSTNDGEVIDLGEVFVGETLSVPMRVTNTGAATLNASVSLAGPAAAEATSSLASTVLTPSAAASFSVQFAPQQSGEREVELVINNNSPAGPTRITFRYTARALLDCNANGQPDANDIANGTSADCDGDGVPDECQPDSDGDGVIDACDECPDIDNRSDRDDDGVNDCLDAFPDDPFDGQGNNADPNATEPNTVVVEPNDITEEPNDVNVDPNTANAREPRDDDPNNLDANGVKAPELDIEEIDPVGGLCGFGLFPMTMASMFALFGQKRMMRVRRAR
;
A
#
# COMPACT_ATOMS: atom_id res chain seq x y z
N MET A 1 12.69 99.61 35.26
CA MET A 1 13.47 100.33 34.23
C MET A 1 14.88 99.78 34.25
N ASN A 2 15.49 99.29 33.17
CA ASN A 2 15.06 99.24 31.77
C ASN A 2 15.71 97.99 31.15
N ARG A 3 15.09 97.36 30.15
CA ARG A 3 15.54 96.11 29.44
C ARG A 3 14.99 94.84 30.12
N ASN A 4 14.51 93.81 29.43
CA ASN A 4 14.75 93.35 28.07
C ASN A 4 13.44 93.26 27.26
N LEU A 5 13.34 94.01 26.17
CA LEU A 5 12.26 93.91 25.19
C LEU A 5 12.86 93.53 23.85
N ARG A 6 12.65 92.29 23.42
CA ARG A 6 12.43 91.97 22.01
C ARG A 6 11.34 90.91 21.93
N ARG A 7 10.13 91.39 21.70
CA ARG A 7 9.03 90.64 21.07
C ARG A 7 9.43 90.36 19.62
N PRO A 8 8.93 89.23 19.07
CA PRO A 8 7.78 89.29 18.16
C PRO A 8 6.73 88.22 18.54
N SER A 9 5.48 88.57 18.89
CA SER A 9 4.30 88.85 18.03
C SER A 9 3.64 87.60 17.40
N PRO A 10 2.29 87.52 17.39
CA PRO A 10 1.34 87.19 18.45
C PRO A 10 0.82 85.72 18.37
N PRO A 11 0.16 85.17 19.41
CA PRO A 11 -0.25 83.76 19.46
C PRO A 11 -1.54 83.51 18.66
N ARG A 12 -1.59 82.40 17.92
CA ARG A 12 -2.84 81.85 17.39
C ARG A 12 -3.63 81.19 18.53
N VAL A 13 -4.93 81.43 18.51
CA VAL A 13 -5.95 80.92 19.44
C VAL A 13 -5.89 79.39 19.51
N ALA A 14 -5.85 78.86 20.74
CA ALA A 14 -6.10 77.45 21.03
C ALA A 14 -7.60 77.20 21.04
N GLU A 15 -8.10 76.38 20.11
CA GLU A 15 -9.44 75.80 20.21
C GLU A 15 -9.41 74.70 21.27
N SER A 16 -10.17 74.90 22.34
CA SER A 16 -10.48 73.87 23.32
C SER A 16 -11.39 72.81 22.69
N ARG A 17 -10.88 71.59 22.49
CA ARG A 17 -11.73 70.42 22.33
C ARG A 17 -12.22 69.96 23.70
N PHE A 18 -13.54 69.78 23.78
CA PHE A 18 -14.27 69.22 24.90
C PHE A 18 -13.83 67.77 25.14
N ASP A 19 -13.64 67.43 26.42
CA ASP A 19 -13.39 66.08 26.92
C ASP A 19 -14.69 65.25 26.86
N ASP A 20 -14.72 64.21 26.03
CA ASP A 20 -15.85 63.26 25.89
C ASP A 20 -15.98 62.30 27.09
N ASP A 21 -14.98 62.21 27.97
CA ASP A 21 -14.97 61.23 29.07
C ASP A 21 -15.85 61.61 30.27
N ARG A 22 -16.25 62.88 30.40
CA ARG A 22 -17.10 63.32 31.52
C ARG A 22 -18.60 63.10 31.29
N VAL A 23 -19.04 62.95 30.04
CA VAL A 23 -20.46 62.69 29.70
C VAL A 23 -20.78 61.19 29.79
N ALA A 24 -19.83 60.32 29.43
CA ALA A 24 -19.97 58.87 29.58
C ALA A 24 -20.08 58.42 31.05
N GLY A 25 -19.35 59.07 31.96
CA GLY A 25 -19.41 58.78 33.40
C GLY A 25 -20.75 59.14 34.05
N ILE A 26 -21.39 60.23 33.61
CA ILE A 26 -22.68 60.68 34.17
C ILE A 26 -23.85 59.82 33.66
N LEU A 27 -23.80 59.32 32.41
CA LEU A 27 -24.80 58.38 31.91
C LEU A 27 -24.71 56.99 32.57
N ARG A 28 -23.51 56.49 32.85
CA ARG A 28 -23.32 55.19 33.54
C ARG A 28 -23.84 55.22 34.99
N LEU A 29 -23.68 56.36 35.67
CA LEU A 29 -24.22 56.54 37.03
C LEU A 29 -25.75 56.68 37.04
N ALA A 30 -26.35 57.35 36.04
CA ALA A 30 -27.80 57.48 35.93
C ALA A 30 -28.50 56.15 35.61
N VAL A 31 -27.88 55.29 34.79
CA VAL A 31 -28.39 53.94 34.47
C VAL A 31 -28.25 53.00 35.67
N ALA A 32 -27.15 53.08 36.43
CA ALA A 32 -26.97 52.32 37.67
C ALA A 32 -28.00 52.71 38.75
N ILE A 33 -28.31 54.00 38.89
CA ILE A 33 -29.32 54.48 39.85
C ILE A 33 -30.75 54.07 39.41
N ALA A 34 -31.04 54.01 38.11
CA ALA A 34 -32.31 53.51 37.59
C ALA A 34 -32.47 51.98 37.77
N LEU A 35 -31.40 51.20 37.60
CA LEU A 35 -31.41 49.76 37.87
C LEU A 35 -31.58 49.44 39.36
N LEU A 36 -30.92 50.19 40.24
CA LEU A 36 -31.09 50.05 41.70
C LEU A 36 -32.51 50.41 42.16
N ALA A 37 -33.18 51.37 41.51
CA ALA A 37 -34.58 51.71 41.78
C ALA A 37 -35.56 50.63 41.30
N CYS A 38 -35.29 49.94 40.19
CA CYS A 38 -36.08 48.80 39.72
C CYS A 38 -35.90 47.53 40.58
N ILE A 39 -34.71 47.32 41.14
CA ILE A 39 -34.43 46.22 42.07
C ILE A 39 -35.10 46.49 43.43
N ALA A 40 -35.09 47.74 43.91
CA ALA A 40 -35.72 48.10 45.19
C ALA A 40 -37.27 47.95 45.19
N VAL A 41 -37.93 48.16 44.04
CA VAL A 41 -39.39 47.93 43.91
C VAL A 41 -39.73 46.44 43.80
N SER A 42 -38.79 45.60 43.34
CA SER A 42 -38.98 44.15 43.19
C SER A 42 -38.74 43.36 44.49
N VAL A 43 -38.00 43.94 45.45
CA VAL A 43 -37.66 43.30 46.73
C VAL A 43 -38.69 43.61 47.85
N ALA A 44 -39.55 44.61 47.68
CA ALA A 44 -40.53 45.00 48.71
C ALA A 44 -41.87 44.24 48.70
N ASN A 45 -42.11 43.34 47.73
CA ASN A 45 -43.37 42.60 47.58
C ASN A 45 -43.24 41.06 47.62
N ALA A 46 -42.12 40.52 48.14
CA ALA A 46 -41.95 39.08 48.30
C ALA A 46 -42.15 38.68 49.77
N GLY A 47 -43.35 38.18 50.09
CA GLY A 47 -43.59 37.40 51.31
C GLY A 47 -42.80 36.07 51.28
N PRO A 48 -42.62 35.39 52.44
CA PRO A 48 -41.73 34.25 52.54
C PRO A 48 -42.33 33.03 51.84
N GLY A 49 -41.86 32.76 50.63
CA GLY A 49 -42.37 31.65 49.82
C GLY A 49 -41.73 31.53 48.44
N ARG A 50 -40.41 31.63 48.31
CA ARG A 50 -39.68 31.34 47.07
C ARG A 50 -38.32 30.67 47.34
N ILE A 51 -38.38 29.42 47.82
CA ILE A 51 -37.33 28.40 47.65
C ILE A 51 -38.03 27.10 47.16
N ARG A 52 -38.93 27.25 46.19
CA ARG A 52 -39.73 26.13 45.66
C ARG A 52 -39.81 26.09 44.13
N ASP A 53 -39.35 27.13 43.44
CA ASP A 53 -39.51 27.27 41.99
C ASP A 53 -38.35 26.68 41.17
N GLN A 54 -37.15 26.51 41.73
CA GLN A 54 -36.04 25.81 41.03
C GLN A 54 -36.23 24.29 40.98
N ARG A 55 -36.86 23.69 42.00
CA ARG A 55 -37.28 22.29 41.94
C ARG A 55 -38.40 22.06 40.94
N LEU A 56 -39.18 23.08 40.57
CA LEU A 56 -40.35 22.92 39.73
C LEU A 56 -39.99 22.91 38.23
N ASN A 57 -39.01 23.69 37.78
CA ASN A 57 -38.61 23.70 36.36
C ASN A 57 -37.88 22.41 35.92
N ALA A 58 -36.95 21.88 36.74
CA ALA A 58 -36.30 20.59 36.46
C ALA A 58 -37.28 19.40 36.55
N VAL A 59 -38.33 19.53 37.37
CA VAL A 59 -39.38 18.52 37.52
C VAL A 59 -40.46 18.65 36.43
N LEU A 60 -40.77 19.85 35.94
CA LEU A 60 -41.81 20.07 34.91
C LEU A 60 -41.39 19.60 33.52
N THR A 61 -40.10 19.68 33.16
CA THR A 61 -39.58 19.08 31.91
C THR A 61 -39.50 17.54 32.01
N ARG A 62 -39.32 16.99 33.22
CA ARG A 62 -39.17 15.54 33.47
C ARG A 62 -40.48 14.81 33.84
N MET A 63 -41.56 15.51 34.21
CA MET A 63 -42.84 14.91 34.65
C MET A 63 -43.85 14.61 33.55
N SER A 64 -43.67 15.07 32.31
CA SER A 64 -44.67 14.83 31.25
C SER A 64 -44.69 13.39 30.70
N HIS A 65 -43.72 12.54 31.03
CA HIS A 65 -43.54 11.23 30.38
C HIS A 65 -43.74 10.01 31.29
N ALA A 66 -44.09 10.19 32.56
CA ALA A 66 -44.46 9.08 33.46
C ALA A 66 -45.95 8.66 33.37
N ARG A 67 -46.68 9.15 32.36
CA ARG A 67 -48.08 8.79 32.09
C ARG A 67 -48.23 8.38 30.63
N ASP A 68 -48.08 7.09 30.36
CA ASP A 68 -49.02 6.33 29.51
C ASP A 68 -48.69 4.84 29.58
N THR A 69 -49.26 4.18 30.60
CA THR A 69 -49.34 2.71 30.67
C THR A 69 -50.80 2.31 30.79
N ALA A 70 -51.57 2.51 29.72
CA ALA A 70 -52.85 1.84 29.47
C ALA A 70 -53.40 2.33 28.14
N ASP A 71 -53.08 1.64 27.05
CA ASP A 71 -54.00 1.34 25.94
C ASP A 71 -53.15 0.97 24.72
N GLY A 72 -53.12 -0.33 24.40
CA GLY A 72 -52.51 -0.79 23.16
C GLY A 72 -53.34 -0.30 21.98
N HIS A 73 -52.80 0.62 21.18
CA HIS A 73 -52.90 0.67 19.71
C HIS A 73 -52.08 1.83 19.13
N GLU A 74 -51.18 1.47 18.21
CA GLU A 74 -50.63 2.23 17.06
C GLU A 74 -49.92 3.59 17.26
N CYS A 75 -48.60 3.53 17.12
CA CYS A 75 -47.65 4.55 16.61
C CYS A 75 -47.87 6.02 17.04
N GLY A 76 -47.24 6.36 18.17
CA GLY A 76 -46.81 7.71 18.51
C GLY A 76 -45.29 7.82 18.60
N LEU A 77 -44.54 7.35 17.58
CA LEU A 77 -43.11 7.67 17.42
C LEU A 77 -42.99 9.16 17.07
N CYS A 78 -43.03 10.08 18.05
CA CYS A 78 -42.81 11.53 17.82
C CYS A 78 -42.66 12.33 19.13
N SER A 79 -41.56 12.12 19.88
CA SER A 79 -40.86 13.15 20.69
C SER A 79 -39.68 12.60 21.51
N GLU A 80 -39.62 11.28 21.75
CA GLU A 80 -38.58 10.66 22.57
C GLU A 80 -37.35 10.18 21.77
N LEU A 81 -37.44 10.04 20.44
CA LEU A 81 -36.33 9.55 19.63
C LEU A 81 -35.16 10.54 19.48
N SER A 82 -35.42 11.86 19.59
CA SER A 82 -34.40 12.92 19.55
C SER A 82 -33.62 13.09 20.86
N SER A 83 -33.70 12.11 21.75
CA SER A 83 -33.14 12.16 23.10
C SER A 83 -32.03 11.14 23.36
N MET A 84 -31.67 10.37 22.34
CA MET A 84 -30.67 9.30 22.43
C MET A 84 -29.88 9.16 21.14
N SER A 85 -28.74 8.51 21.24
CA SER A 85 -27.89 8.13 20.11
C SER A 85 -27.50 6.65 20.21
N VAL A 86 -26.87 6.12 19.16
CA VAL A 86 -26.60 4.69 18.99
C VAL A 86 -25.27 4.44 18.27
N MET A 87 -24.46 3.53 18.81
CA MET A 87 -23.25 3.06 18.14
C MET A 87 -23.50 1.77 17.35
N PHE A 88 -22.93 1.70 16.15
CA PHE A 88 -23.05 0.53 15.27
C PHE A 88 -21.83 -0.40 15.32
N GLU A 89 -22.04 -1.66 14.96
CA GLU A 89 -20.97 -2.64 14.78
C GLU A 89 -19.95 -2.24 13.69
N PRO A 90 -18.69 -2.70 13.77
CA PRO A 90 -17.69 -2.41 12.75
C PRO A 90 -18.13 -2.87 11.35
N GLY A 91 -18.16 -1.94 10.39
CA GLY A 91 -18.51 -2.26 9.00
C GLY A 91 -20.02 -2.29 8.70
N ALA A 92 -20.86 -1.84 9.64
CA ALA A 92 -22.27 -1.53 9.36
C ALA A 92 -22.38 -0.62 8.13
N ASP A 93 -23.36 -0.87 7.27
CA ASP A 93 -23.47 -0.14 6.02
C ASP A 93 -23.98 1.29 6.23
N ASN A 94 -23.42 2.23 5.47
CA ASN A 94 -23.75 3.65 5.62
C ASN A 94 -25.24 3.98 5.42
N ALA A 95 -25.98 3.15 4.67
CA ALA A 95 -27.41 3.38 4.46
C ALA A 95 -28.21 3.00 5.70
N THR A 96 -27.94 1.83 6.30
CA THR A 96 -28.54 1.40 7.58
C THR A 96 -28.20 2.35 8.72
N ILE A 97 -26.94 2.82 8.79
CA ILE A 97 -26.52 3.85 9.76
C ILE A 97 -27.34 5.13 9.54
N ALA A 98 -27.42 5.63 8.30
CA ALA A 98 -28.14 6.85 7.99
C ALA A 98 -29.65 6.73 8.24
N ASP A 99 -30.28 5.62 7.87
CA ASP A 99 -31.71 5.38 8.07
C ASP A 99 -32.08 5.30 9.55
N THR A 100 -31.24 4.63 10.35
CA THR A 100 -31.44 4.49 11.79
C THR A 100 -31.27 5.84 12.49
N LEU A 101 -30.22 6.60 12.17
CA LEU A 101 -29.95 7.90 12.78
C LEU A 101 -30.93 8.99 12.32
N GLY A 102 -31.37 8.95 11.05
CA GLY A 102 -32.43 9.82 10.54
C GLY A 102 -33.76 9.61 11.27
N ALA A 103 -34.06 8.39 11.70
CA ALA A 103 -35.22 8.10 12.55
C ALA A 103 -35.09 8.65 13.98
N LEU A 104 -33.87 8.83 14.48
CA LEU A 104 -33.58 9.42 15.78
C LEU A 104 -33.59 10.96 15.78
N ASN A 105 -33.66 11.61 14.60
CA ASN A 105 -33.39 13.05 14.47
C ASN A 105 -32.07 13.45 15.16
N ASP A 106 -31.06 12.57 15.13
CA ASP A 106 -29.70 12.86 15.62
C ASP A 106 -28.95 13.83 14.68
N GLU A 107 -29.72 14.63 13.93
CA GLU A 107 -29.35 15.25 12.68
C GLU A 107 -28.99 16.74 12.81
N GLU A 108 -28.59 17.28 13.96
CA GLU A 108 -28.37 18.74 14.02
C GLU A 108 -26.97 19.18 14.48
N LEU A 109 -26.12 18.30 15.03
CA LEU A 109 -25.01 18.77 15.88
C LEU A 109 -23.71 17.94 15.66
N ALA A 110 -22.56 18.61 15.60
CA ALA A 110 -21.23 17.96 15.60
C ALA A 110 -20.77 17.70 17.04
N ALA A 111 -19.76 16.86 17.29
CA ALA A 111 -19.20 16.68 18.65
C ALA A 111 -18.78 18.00 19.33
N PHE A 112 -18.41 19.02 18.54
CA PHE A 112 -18.08 20.36 19.02
C PHE A 112 -19.30 21.26 19.34
N VAL A 113 -20.48 20.96 18.78
CA VAL A 113 -21.72 21.67 19.08
C VAL A 113 -22.53 20.77 19.99
N ALA A 114 -22.61 21.09 21.28
CA ALA A 114 -23.34 20.30 22.27
C ALA A 114 -24.68 19.80 21.71
N GLY A 115 -24.91 18.48 21.81
CA GLY A 115 -26.22 17.84 21.64
C GLY A 115 -27.29 18.44 22.57
N SER A 116 -28.42 17.76 22.74
CA SER A 116 -29.63 18.19 23.47
C SER A 116 -29.51 18.64 24.96
N GLY A 117 -28.30 18.90 25.46
CA GLY A 117 -28.01 19.65 26.68
C GLY A 117 -26.72 19.20 27.36
N VAL A 118 -26.16 20.06 28.22
CA VAL A 118 -25.11 19.72 29.19
C VAL A 118 -25.72 19.28 30.52
N TRP A 119 -24.97 18.55 31.35
CA TRP A 119 -25.38 18.32 32.73
C TRP A 119 -25.48 19.65 33.50
N THR A 120 -26.69 20.01 33.91
CA THR A 120 -26.94 21.20 34.77
C THR A 120 -27.45 20.81 36.16
N PHE A 121 -27.60 19.51 36.42
CA PHE A 121 -28.07 19.01 37.71
C PHE A 121 -27.55 17.61 38.01
N THR A 122 -26.96 17.39 39.19
CA THR A 122 -26.58 16.05 39.70
C THR A 122 -27.23 15.79 41.08
N ALA A 123 -27.35 14.52 41.47
CA ALA A 123 -27.82 14.13 42.79
C ALA A 123 -26.90 14.62 43.91
N THR A 124 -25.61 14.76 43.63
CA THR A 124 -24.58 15.19 44.59
C THR A 124 -24.60 16.70 44.79
N ASP A 125 -24.56 17.46 43.71
CA ASP A 125 -24.26 18.90 43.73
C ASP A 125 -25.52 19.76 43.57
N GLY A 126 -26.64 19.15 43.19
CA GLY A 126 -27.85 19.89 42.86
C GLY A 126 -27.67 20.61 41.54
N SER A 127 -27.99 21.91 41.47
CA SER A 127 -27.84 22.69 40.24
C SER A 127 -26.37 23.06 40.02
N VAL A 128 -25.85 22.77 38.83
CA VAL A 128 -24.47 23.07 38.45
C VAL A 128 -24.48 23.98 37.21
N ALA A 129 -23.59 24.95 37.15
CA ALA A 129 -23.41 25.79 35.97
C ALA A 129 -22.42 25.15 34.99
N THR A 130 -22.43 25.56 33.73
CA THR A 130 -21.43 25.13 32.74
C THR A 130 -20.01 25.48 33.23
N GLY A 131 -19.08 24.54 33.12
CA GLY A 131 -17.68 24.68 33.58
C GLY A 131 -17.44 24.46 35.07
N GLU A 132 -18.48 24.39 35.92
CA GLU A 132 -18.29 24.10 37.35
C GLU A 132 -17.98 22.61 37.57
N PRO A 133 -17.07 22.26 38.50
CA PRO A 133 -16.83 20.88 38.90
C PRO A 133 -18.12 20.18 39.32
N MET A 134 -18.28 18.92 38.91
CA MET A 134 -19.46 18.13 39.29
C MET A 134 -19.13 16.67 39.59
N THR A 135 -19.93 16.10 40.48
CA THR A 135 -19.93 14.66 40.76
C THR A 135 -21.17 14.02 40.15
N ILE A 136 -20.95 13.21 39.12
CA ILE A 136 -22.00 12.38 38.51
C ILE A 136 -21.94 10.99 39.15
N THR A 137 -23.03 10.58 39.81
CA THR A 137 -23.14 9.21 40.28
C THR A 137 -23.58 8.28 39.16
N TYR A 138 -23.06 7.05 39.11
CA TYR A 138 -23.52 6.06 38.15
C TYR A 138 -23.87 4.74 38.84
N SER A 139 -24.82 3.99 38.28
CA SER A 139 -25.26 2.72 38.84
C SER A 139 -25.54 1.68 37.76
N PHE A 140 -25.45 0.40 38.16
CA PHE A 140 -25.76 -0.73 37.30
C PHE A 140 -27.17 -1.24 37.61
N VAL A 141 -28.04 -1.22 36.61
CA VAL A 141 -29.46 -1.56 36.76
C VAL A 141 -29.61 -3.04 37.15
N PRO A 142 -30.43 -3.38 38.17
CA PRO A 142 -30.61 -4.76 38.59
C PRO A 142 -31.33 -5.58 37.51
N ASP A 143 -30.95 -6.86 37.39
CA ASP A 143 -31.66 -7.80 36.54
C ASP A 143 -33.15 -7.85 36.88
N GLY A 144 -34.00 -7.97 35.86
CA GLY A 144 -35.45 -7.98 36.02
C GLY A 144 -36.11 -6.59 35.94
N THR A 145 -35.34 -5.50 36.02
CA THR A 145 -35.85 -4.15 35.79
C THR A 145 -36.31 -4.01 34.34
N LEU A 146 -37.55 -3.55 34.10
CA LEU A 146 -38.08 -3.41 32.75
C LEU A 146 -37.44 -2.22 32.02
N ILE A 147 -36.93 -2.49 30.81
CA ILE A 147 -36.33 -1.51 29.92
C ILE A 147 -37.20 -1.42 28.65
N PRO A 148 -37.71 -0.22 28.30
CA PRO A 148 -38.59 -0.01 27.15
C PRO A 148 -37.89 -0.28 25.81
N SER A 149 -38.67 -0.24 24.73
CA SER A 149 -38.14 -0.20 23.36
C SER A 149 -37.41 1.12 23.12
N ALA A 150 -36.23 1.07 22.51
CA ALA A 150 -35.44 2.23 22.11
C ALA A 150 -35.45 2.42 20.58
N ILE A 151 -35.08 1.38 19.83
CA ILE A 151 -34.86 1.38 18.38
C ILE A 151 -35.87 0.49 17.61
N GLY A 152 -37.02 0.18 18.22
CA GLY A 152 -38.09 -0.65 17.63
C GLY A 152 -38.04 -2.12 18.02
N GLU A 153 -37.06 -2.53 18.82
CA GLU A 153 -36.98 -3.81 19.50
C GLU A 153 -38.00 -3.93 20.64
N PRO A 154 -38.47 -5.13 21.03
CA PRO A 154 -39.41 -5.28 22.13
C PRO A 154 -38.87 -4.81 23.48
N GLN A 155 -39.77 -4.34 24.34
CA GLN A 155 -39.47 -4.13 25.76
C GLN A 155 -38.95 -5.44 26.39
N ALA A 156 -37.88 -5.37 27.15
CA ALA A 156 -37.28 -6.52 27.82
C ALA A 156 -36.80 -6.16 29.23
N ALA A 157 -36.71 -7.16 30.10
CA ALA A 157 -36.06 -6.97 31.39
C ALA A 157 -34.54 -6.88 31.22
N SER A 158 -33.90 -6.05 32.03
CA SER A 158 -32.44 -6.02 32.05
C SER A 158 -31.89 -7.38 32.48
N ASN A 159 -30.82 -7.80 31.83
CA ASN A 159 -30.08 -9.02 32.09
C ASN A 159 -28.58 -8.74 32.36
N LEU A 160 -28.22 -7.50 32.72
CA LEU A 160 -26.84 -7.02 32.81
C LEU A 160 -25.95 -7.86 33.74
N PHE A 161 -26.40 -8.12 34.97
CA PHE A 161 -25.61 -8.87 35.93
C PHE A 161 -25.52 -10.34 35.52
N ALA A 162 -26.63 -10.97 35.14
CA ALA A 162 -26.66 -12.35 34.68
C ALA A 162 -25.73 -12.57 33.48
N THR A 163 -25.77 -11.66 32.49
CA THR A 163 -24.99 -11.76 31.25
C THR A 163 -23.50 -11.51 31.50
N LEU A 164 -23.13 -10.39 32.13
CA LEU A 164 -21.72 -10.04 32.33
C LEU A 164 -21.02 -10.92 33.37
N ASP A 165 -21.71 -11.34 34.43
CA ASP A 165 -21.09 -12.23 35.42
C ASP A 165 -20.80 -13.62 34.85
N ALA A 166 -21.66 -14.13 33.95
CA ALA A 166 -21.50 -15.43 33.34
C ALA A 166 -20.43 -15.41 32.23
N SER A 167 -20.40 -14.37 31.42
CA SER A 167 -19.62 -14.35 30.18
C SER A 167 -18.27 -13.61 30.30
N PHE A 168 -18.11 -12.68 31.25
CA PHE A 168 -16.91 -11.86 31.33
C PHE A 168 -15.77 -12.57 32.09
N PRO A 169 -14.57 -12.70 31.51
CA PRO A 169 -13.42 -13.29 32.20
C PRO A 169 -13.07 -12.57 33.51
N GLY A 170 -13.07 -13.29 34.63
CA GLY A 170 -12.85 -12.73 35.97
C GLY A 170 -14.13 -12.23 36.66
N GLY A 171 -15.30 -12.38 36.03
CA GLY A 171 -16.61 -12.14 36.61
C GLY A 171 -16.84 -10.69 37.04
N ARG A 172 -17.72 -10.51 38.04
CA ARG A 172 -18.26 -9.19 38.43
C ARG A 172 -17.23 -8.10 38.68
N ALA A 173 -16.19 -8.43 39.44
CA ALA A 173 -15.18 -7.45 39.78
C ALA A 173 -14.39 -6.98 38.55
N ALA A 174 -14.13 -7.89 37.60
CA ALA A 174 -13.33 -7.61 36.42
C ALA A 174 -14.07 -6.70 35.43
N TRP A 175 -15.33 -7.00 35.09
CA TRP A 175 -16.08 -6.15 34.17
C TRP A 175 -16.36 -4.78 34.79
N LYS A 176 -16.74 -4.69 36.08
CA LYS A 176 -16.94 -3.39 36.75
C LYS A 176 -15.67 -2.54 36.78
N ALA A 177 -14.49 -3.16 36.89
CA ALA A 177 -13.23 -2.44 36.79
C ALA A 177 -12.98 -1.86 35.38
N ARG A 178 -13.50 -2.48 34.31
CA ARG A 178 -13.41 -1.93 32.95
C ARG A 178 -14.32 -0.72 32.77
N PHE A 179 -15.54 -0.76 33.30
CA PHE A 179 -16.44 0.41 33.31
C PHE A 179 -15.83 1.58 34.08
N ARG A 180 -15.30 1.32 35.28
CA ARG A 180 -14.58 2.36 36.06
C ARG A 180 -13.45 2.98 35.28
N ALA A 181 -12.58 2.18 34.68
CA ALA A 181 -11.46 2.71 33.90
C ALA A 181 -11.89 3.61 32.73
N VAL A 182 -13.04 3.36 32.11
CA VAL A 182 -13.61 4.22 31.05
C VAL A 182 -14.09 5.55 31.62
N LEU A 183 -14.80 5.53 32.75
CA LEU A 183 -15.28 6.75 33.41
C LEU A 183 -14.13 7.56 34.03
N ASP A 184 -13.13 6.88 34.60
CA ASP A 184 -11.89 7.48 35.09
C ASP A 184 -11.18 8.20 33.92
N ARG A 185 -11.15 7.60 32.73
CA ARG A 185 -10.57 8.24 31.53
C ARG A 185 -11.29 9.53 31.13
N TRP A 186 -12.60 9.60 31.23
CA TRP A 186 -13.35 10.85 31.02
C TRP A 186 -13.08 11.87 32.14
N SER A 187 -12.90 11.42 33.39
CA SER A 187 -12.51 12.28 34.53
C SER A 187 -11.09 12.84 34.38
N GLU A 188 -10.20 12.14 33.67
CA GLU A 188 -8.83 12.63 33.44
C GLU A 188 -8.77 13.85 32.51
N VAL A 189 -9.77 14.03 31.66
CA VAL A 189 -9.84 15.11 30.65
C VAL A 189 -10.92 16.15 30.93
N THR A 190 -11.72 15.97 31.99
CA THR A 190 -12.80 16.88 32.40
C THR A 190 -12.75 17.16 33.89
N ASN A 191 -13.50 18.16 34.36
CA ASN A 191 -13.71 18.39 35.79
C ASN A 191 -14.84 17.53 36.41
N ILE A 192 -15.19 16.40 35.78
CA ILE A 192 -16.25 15.51 36.26
C ILE A 192 -15.63 14.41 37.11
N THR A 193 -16.22 14.16 38.29
CA THR A 193 -15.92 12.99 39.12
C THR A 193 -17.05 11.97 39.01
N PHE A 194 -16.73 10.74 38.61
CA PHE A 194 -17.71 9.64 38.59
C PHE A 194 -17.66 8.80 39.86
N VAL A 195 -18.84 8.55 40.45
CA VAL A 195 -18.95 7.75 41.68
C VAL A 195 -19.99 6.65 41.51
N GLU A 196 -19.55 5.39 41.68
CA GLU A 196 -20.46 4.26 41.65
C GLU A 196 -21.38 4.25 42.88
N VAL A 197 -22.68 4.08 42.68
CA VAL A 197 -23.68 3.86 43.73
C VAL A 197 -24.54 2.63 43.44
N SER A 198 -25.30 2.15 44.42
CA SER A 198 -26.30 1.10 44.20
C SER A 198 -27.43 1.60 43.31
N ASP A 199 -28.19 0.69 42.71
CA ASP A 199 -29.42 0.97 41.96
C ASP A 199 -30.62 0.28 42.63
N ASP A 200 -31.75 0.96 42.73
CA ASP A 200 -32.97 0.48 43.40
C ASP A 200 -34.03 -0.07 42.42
N GLY A 201 -33.69 -0.20 41.13
CA GLY A 201 -34.59 -0.75 40.11
C GLY A 201 -35.75 0.18 39.76
N ALA A 202 -35.58 1.49 39.98
CA ALA A 202 -36.56 2.48 39.55
C ALA A 202 -36.85 2.41 38.04
N VAL A 203 -37.97 3.02 37.63
CA VAL A 203 -38.37 3.12 36.22
C VAL A 203 -37.20 3.64 35.37
N PHE A 204 -37.01 3.02 34.22
CA PHE A 204 -35.94 3.33 33.27
C PHE A 204 -36.57 3.71 31.91
N PRO A 205 -36.02 4.68 31.17
CA PRO A 205 -34.90 5.57 31.53
C PRO A 205 -35.35 6.81 32.34
N GLY A 206 -34.40 7.67 32.72
CA GLY A 206 -34.66 9.06 33.13
C GLY A 206 -35.07 9.28 34.59
N ALA A 207 -35.01 8.25 35.42
CA ALA A 207 -35.20 8.41 36.86
C ALA A 207 -34.08 9.28 37.46
N LEU A 208 -34.45 10.31 38.23
CA LEU A 208 -33.48 11.19 38.89
C LEU A 208 -32.55 10.41 39.82
N GLY A 209 -31.25 10.70 39.75
CA GLY A 209 -30.26 10.22 40.70
C GLY A 209 -30.69 10.46 42.15
N ALA A 210 -30.39 9.48 43.02
CA ALA A 210 -30.70 9.55 44.43
C ALA A 210 -29.56 8.92 45.23
N LEU A 211 -28.84 9.77 45.97
CA LEU A 211 -27.66 9.39 46.74
C LEU A 211 -27.92 8.14 47.61
N GLY A 212 -27.11 7.11 47.41
CA GLY A 212 -27.20 5.84 48.12
C GLY A 212 -28.29 4.87 47.63
N PHE A 213 -29.03 5.22 46.57
CA PHE A 213 -30.12 4.39 46.03
C PHE A 213 -30.05 4.18 44.53
N ARG A 214 -29.70 5.19 43.72
CA ARG A 214 -29.50 5.11 42.26
C ARG A 214 -28.57 6.20 41.77
N GLY A 215 -27.82 5.89 40.71
CA GLY A 215 -26.96 6.84 40.02
C GLY A 215 -27.77 7.89 39.27
N ASP A 216 -27.11 9.01 38.97
CA ASP A 216 -27.55 9.98 37.97
C ASP A 216 -27.61 9.33 36.59
N ILE A 217 -26.58 8.54 36.25
CA ILE A 217 -26.50 7.68 35.07
C ILE A 217 -26.78 6.25 35.45
N ARG A 218 -27.68 5.59 34.72
CA ARG A 218 -28.03 4.18 34.94
C ARG A 218 -27.67 3.35 33.72
N ILE A 219 -26.92 2.28 33.95
CA ILE A 219 -26.43 1.40 32.90
C ILE A 219 -27.20 0.09 32.95
N ALA A 220 -27.90 -0.23 31.87
CA ALA A 220 -28.65 -1.46 31.67
C ALA A 220 -28.06 -2.26 30.49
N MET A 221 -28.49 -3.51 30.38
CA MET A 221 -28.21 -4.37 29.24
C MET A 221 -29.44 -5.23 28.96
N LYS A 222 -29.76 -5.41 27.67
CA LYS A 222 -30.86 -6.25 27.17
C LYS A 222 -30.61 -6.60 25.69
N PRO A 223 -31.35 -7.55 25.09
CA PRO A 223 -31.29 -7.79 23.65
C PRO A 223 -31.74 -6.55 22.86
N LEU A 224 -30.92 -6.09 21.92
CA LEU A 224 -31.24 -5.04 20.95
C LEU A 224 -31.47 -5.59 19.54
N GLY A 225 -30.95 -6.79 19.24
CA GLY A 225 -31.00 -7.38 17.91
C GLY A 225 -29.91 -6.82 16.99
N ALA A 226 -29.89 -7.25 15.72
CA ALA A 226 -28.82 -6.90 14.81
C ALA A 226 -28.78 -5.39 14.47
N GLY A 227 -27.61 -4.77 14.60
CA GLY A 227 -27.32 -3.40 14.15
C GLY A 227 -26.56 -2.59 15.21
N PRO A 228 -27.24 -1.91 16.17
CA PRO A 228 -26.57 -1.15 17.21
C PRO A 228 -25.99 -2.03 18.34
N LEU A 229 -24.75 -1.75 18.73
CA LEU A 229 -24.09 -2.37 19.88
C LEU A 229 -24.60 -1.83 21.21
N ALA A 230 -25.06 -0.59 21.21
CA ALA A 230 -25.55 0.10 22.40
C ALA A 230 -26.39 1.33 22.02
N VAL A 231 -27.07 1.87 23.03
CA VAL A 231 -27.87 3.09 22.98
C VAL A 231 -27.52 3.93 24.21
N ASN A 232 -27.40 5.24 24.06
CA ASN A 232 -27.26 6.14 25.19
C ASN A 232 -28.17 7.36 25.08
N PHE A 233 -28.82 7.70 26.18
CA PHE A 233 -29.64 8.90 26.30
C PHE A 233 -28.75 10.13 26.57
N TYR A 234 -29.12 11.29 26.04
CA TYR A 234 -28.41 12.54 26.31
C TYR A 234 -28.62 13.03 27.77
N PRO A 235 -27.81 13.98 28.30
CA PRO A 235 -27.87 14.44 29.69
C PRO A 235 -29.26 14.87 30.18
N ALA A 236 -30.07 15.48 29.30
CA ALA A 236 -31.44 15.90 29.62
C ALA A 236 -32.34 14.75 30.08
N PHE A 237 -32.00 13.52 29.70
CA PHE A 237 -32.74 12.28 29.97
C PHE A 237 -31.98 11.34 30.92
N GLY A 238 -30.98 11.87 31.65
CA GLY A 238 -30.25 11.14 32.68
C GLY A 238 -28.95 10.49 32.22
N GLY A 239 -28.59 10.57 30.93
CA GLY A 239 -27.36 9.94 30.45
C GLY A 239 -27.40 8.41 30.46
N ASP A 240 -28.58 7.81 30.63
CA ASP A 240 -28.78 6.38 30.80
C ASP A 240 -28.28 5.58 29.58
N MET A 241 -27.75 4.38 29.81
CA MET A 241 -27.13 3.54 28.78
C MET A 241 -27.81 2.18 28.69
N ILE A 242 -27.97 1.66 27.48
CA ILE A 242 -28.40 0.29 27.20
C ILE A 242 -27.35 -0.39 26.34
N LEU A 243 -26.74 -1.47 26.83
CA LEU A 243 -25.85 -2.33 26.05
C LEU A 243 -26.60 -3.49 25.43
N ASP A 244 -26.20 -3.92 24.23
CA ASP A 244 -26.76 -5.14 23.64
C ASP A 244 -26.23 -6.40 24.33
N SER A 245 -27.14 -7.21 24.87
CA SER A 245 -26.76 -8.53 25.39
C SER A 245 -26.51 -9.57 24.30
N ASP A 246 -27.03 -9.38 23.09
CA ASP A 246 -26.85 -10.32 21.98
C ASP A 246 -25.38 -10.31 21.48
N ASP A 247 -24.68 -9.18 21.62
CA ASP A 247 -23.28 -8.98 21.26
C ASP A 247 -22.27 -9.23 22.41
N ILE A 248 -22.67 -9.98 23.43
CA ILE A 248 -21.80 -10.25 24.59
C ILE A 248 -20.45 -10.89 24.21
N GLY A 249 -20.39 -11.65 23.11
CA GLY A 249 -19.14 -12.22 22.59
C GLY A 249 -18.13 -11.15 22.17
N LEU A 250 -18.60 -10.03 21.59
CA LEU A 250 -17.78 -8.89 21.19
C LEU A 250 -17.23 -8.15 22.41
N PHE A 251 -18.05 -7.93 23.44
CA PHE A 251 -17.67 -7.23 24.67
C PHE A 251 -16.73 -8.03 25.59
N THR A 252 -16.82 -9.36 25.57
CA THR A 252 -16.02 -10.25 26.42
C THR A 252 -14.70 -10.68 25.78
N SER A 253 -14.46 -10.27 24.52
CA SER A 253 -13.20 -10.51 23.82
C SER A 253 -12.02 -9.88 24.59
N PRO A 254 -10.98 -10.65 24.98
CA PRO A 254 -9.83 -10.12 25.71
C PRO A 254 -8.85 -9.33 24.83
N ALA A 255 -9.09 -9.26 23.51
CA ALA A 255 -8.23 -8.56 22.56
C ALA A 255 -8.00 -7.10 23.00
N SER A 256 -6.73 -6.68 22.96
CA SER A 256 -6.31 -5.32 23.30
C SER A 256 -6.88 -4.82 24.65
N ASN A 257 -6.91 -5.71 25.64
CA ASN A 257 -7.51 -5.46 26.96
C ASN A 257 -8.99 -5.05 26.86
N PHE A 258 -9.80 -5.88 26.19
CA PHE A 258 -11.25 -5.67 26.03
C PHE A 258 -11.60 -4.36 25.31
N ARG A 259 -10.83 -4.01 24.25
CA ARG A 259 -10.98 -2.73 23.54
C ARG A 259 -12.38 -2.54 22.98
N ASN A 260 -13.01 -3.59 22.46
CA ASN A 260 -14.39 -3.55 21.95
C ASN A 260 -15.36 -2.98 23.00
N LEU A 261 -15.43 -3.58 24.19
CA LEU A 261 -16.25 -3.09 25.28
C LEU A 261 -15.85 -1.66 25.69
N ARG A 262 -14.55 -1.41 25.87
CA ARG A 262 -14.10 -0.12 26.41
C ARG A 262 -14.39 1.04 25.45
N ASN A 263 -14.21 0.86 24.15
CA ASN A 263 -14.51 1.90 23.17
C ASN A 263 -16.03 2.06 22.96
N THR A 264 -16.82 0.98 22.98
CA THR A 264 -18.29 1.11 22.99
C THR A 264 -18.78 1.89 24.21
N LEU A 265 -18.32 1.53 25.41
CA LEU A 265 -18.67 2.26 26.63
C LEU A 265 -18.23 3.72 26.58
N ALA A 266 -17.01 3.99 26.10
CA ALA A 266 -16.48 5.34 26.04
C ALA A 266 -17.30 6.21 25.08
N HIS A 267 -17.63 5.67 23.91
CA HIS A 267 -18.44 6.33 22.89
C HIS A 267 -19.84 6.65 23.40
N GLU A 268 -20.55 5.65 23.91
CA GLU A 268 -21.91 5.81 24.42
C GLU A 268 -21.95 6.78 25.61
N HIS A 269 -20.96 6.70 26.50
CA HIS A 269 -20.85 7.66 27.56
C HIS A 269 -20.54 9.08 27.05
N GLY A 270 -19.86 9.24 25.91
CA GLY A 270 -19.70 10.52 25.23
C GLY A 270 -21.05 11.16 24.89
N HIS A 271 -22.02 10.39 24.38
CA HIS A 271 -23.40 10.85 24.24
C HIS A 271 -24.05 11.18 25.59
N GLY A 272 -23.80 10.37 26.62
CA GLY A 272 -24.22 10.64 28.00
C GLY A 272 -23.63 11.92 28.62
N LEU A 273 -22.59 12.48 28.00
CA LEU A 273 -21.99 13.78 28.30
C LEU A 273 -22.47 14.88 27.34
N GLY A 274 -23.24 14.56 26.31
CA GLY A 274 -23.80 15.53 25.37
C GLY A 274 -23.03 15.67 24.06
N LEU A 275 -22.06 14.80 23.79
CA LEU A 275 -21.38 14.75 22.49
C LEU A 275 -22.28 14.07 21.45
N ALA A 276 -22.36 14.65 20.26
CA ALA A 276 -23.03 14.04 19.11
C ALA A 276 -22.03 13.27 18.24
N HIS A 277 -22.54 12.49 17.30
CA HIS A 277 -21.68 11.86 16.29
C HIS A 277 -20.92 12.88 15.43
N THR A 278 -19.73 12.49 14.98
CA THR A 278 -18.86 13.34 14.14
C THR A 278 -18.53 12.67 12.80
N LEU A 279 -18.27 13.49 11.78
CA LEU A 279 -17.76 13.12 10.46
C LEU A 279 -16.37 13.71 10.23
N PRO A 280 -15.59 13.19 9.26
CA PRO A 280 -15.89 12.02 8.42
C PRO A 280 -15.69 10.70 9.19
N GLN A 281 -16.34 9.63 8.73
CA GLN A 281 -16.08 8.27 9.20
C GLN A 281 -14.78 7.73 8.61
N ASN A 282 -13.64 8.18 9.14
CA ASN A 282 -12.32 7.82 8.66
C ASN A 282 -11.43 7.21 9.76
N ALA A 283 -12.06 6.71 10.82
CA ALA A 283 -11.41 5.97 11.90
C ALA A 283 -10.43 6.84 12.72
N THR A 284 -10.76 8.10 12.96
CA THR A 284 -9.92 9.07 13.71
C THR A 284 -10.57 9.66 14.96
N LYS A 285 -11.89 9.55 15.17
CA LYS A 285 -12.58 10.01 16.40
C LYS A 285 -13.37 8.91 17.07
N LEU A 286 -13.48 8.98 18.40
CA LEU A 286 -14.30 8.04 19.17
C LEU A 286 -15.77 8.20 18.83
N MET A 287 -16.27 9.43 18.70
CA MET A 287 -17.67 9.73 18.39
C MET A 287 -18.02 9.54 16.90
N GLU A 288 -17.26 8.75 16.13
CA GLU A 288 -17.72 8.28 14.83
C GLU A 288 -18.82 7.21 15.03
N PRO A 289 -19.89 7.19 14.20
CA PRO A 289 -21.04 6.30 14.38
C PRO A 289 -20.76 4.80 14.50
N ALA A 290 -19.66 4.34 13.92
CA ALA A 290 -19.28 2.93 13.93
C ALA A 290 -18.11 2.68 14.87
N LEU A 291 -18.12 1.53 15.56
CA LEU A 291 -17.04 1.15 16.45
C LEU A 291 -15.69 1.05 15.72
N ASN A 292 -14.72 1.80 16.22
CA ASN A 292 -13.32 1.71 15.84
C ASN A 292 -12.45 1.27 17.02
N THR A 293 -11.51 0.37 16.75
CA THR A 293 -10.61 -0.21 17.76
C THR A 293 -9.12 0.04 17.46
N ALA A 294 -8.81 0.84 16.43
CA ALA A 294 -7.46 1.26 16.07
C ALA A 294 -6.81 2.15 17.15
N PHE A 295 -7.61 2.89 17.91
CA PHE A 295 -7.21 3.69 19.05
C PHE A 295 -7.97 3.28 20.33
N ASP A 296 -7.64 3.90 21.45
CA ASP A 296 -8.18 3.57 22.77
C ASP A 296 -8.83 4.79 23.43
N GLY A 297 -10.16 4.76 23.57
CA GLY A 297 -10.92 5.83 24.24
C GLY A 297 -11.00 7.15 23.45
N PRO A 298 -11.29 8.28 24.14
CA PRO A 298 -11.50 9.57 23.51
C PRO A 298 -10.29 10.06 22.73
N GLN A 299 -10.53 10.55 21.51
CA GLN A 299 -9.55 11.18 20.63
C GLN A 299 -9.69 12.70 20.70
N GLU A 300 -8.90 13.39 19.89
CA GLU A 300 -8.72 14.84 19.99
C GLU A 300 -10.02 15.65 19.89
N ASP A 301 -10.88 15.33 18.92
CA ASP A 301 -12.17 16.00 18.75
C ASP A 301 -13.11 15.75 19.93
N ASP A 302 -13.11 14.52 20.45
CA ASP A 302 -13.95 14.10 21.56
C ASP A 302 -13.52 14.80 22.86
N ILE A 303 -12.20 14.96 23.07
CA ILE A 303 -11.62 15.69 24.21
C ILE A 303 -11.93 17.18 24.11
N ARG A 304 -11.73 17.81 22.93
CA ARG A 304 -12.08 19.23 22.73
C ARG A 304 -13.57 19.47 22.96
N GLY A 305 -14.41 18.59 22.41
CA GLY A 305 -15.86 18.64 22.60
C GLY A 305 -16.23 18.59 24.08
N VAL A 306 -15.73 17.61 24.85
CA VAL A 306 -16.11 17.48 26.25
C VAL A 306 -15.56 18.62 27.12
N GLN A 307 -14.36 19.12 26.81
CA GLN A 307 -13.75 20.26 27.51
C GLN A 307 -14.48 21.56 27.21
N HIS A 308 -15.05 21.72 26.01
CA HIS A 308 -15.95 22.84 25.73
C HIS A 308 -17.17 22.85 26.67
N LEU A 309 -17.69 21.67 27.02
CA LEU A 309 -18.91 21.53 27.82
C LEU A 309 -18.67 21.60 29.33
N TYR A 310 -17.59 21.01 29.80
CA TYR A 310 -17.34 20.75 31.23
C TYR A 310 -15.99 21.26 31.73
N GLY A 311 -15.19 21.87 30.85
CA GLY A 311 -13.84 22.28 31.20
C GLY A 311 -12.84 21.15 31.27
N ASP A 312 -11.58 21.50 31.50
CA ASP A 312 -10.53 20.54 31.82
C ASP A 312 -10.60 20.09 33.29
N ARG A 313 -9.71 19.18 33.71
CA ARG A 313 -9.71 18.63 35.09
C ARG A 313 -9.43 19.64 36.22
N PHE A 314 -9.12 20.88 35.90
CA PHE A 314 -8.77 21.97 36.81
C PHE A 314 -9.62 23.23 36.58
N GLU A 315 -10.75 23.15 35.86
CA GLU A 315 -11.61 24.28 35.48
C GLU A 315 -12.13 25.16 36.65
N ASP A 316 -11.92 24.78 37.91
CA ASP A 316 -12.20 25.67 39.06
C ASP A 316 -11.17 26.80 39.23
N ASN A 317 -10.26 26.95 38.26
CA ASN A 317 -9.14 27.87 38.31
C ASN A 317 -9.33 29.17 37.52
N ASP A 318 -10.55 29.54 37.15
CA ASP A 318 -10.93 30.72 36.33
C ASP A 318 -10.61 32.11 36.92
N ALA A 319 -10.08 32.15 38.15
CA ALA A 319 -9.76 33.40 38.82
C ALA A 319 -8.48 33.31 39.64
N LEU A 320 -7.77 34.45 39.76
CA LEU A 320 -6.60 34.59 40.63
C LEU A 320 -6.83 34.09 42.07
N ALA A 321 -8.06 34.25 42.59
CA ALA A 321 -8.40 33.84 43.95
C ALA A 321 -8.54 32.32 44.09
N ASP A 322 -8.96 31.65 43.01
CA ASP A 322 -9.36 30.25 42.96
C ASP A 322 -8.33 29.39 42.19
N ASN A 323 -7.12 29.93 42.00
CA ASN A 323 -6.02 29.26 41.32
C ASN A 323 -5.75 27.82 41.81
N THR A 324 -5.49 26.93 40.85
CA THR A 324 -5.14 25.54 41.12
C THR A 324 -3.69 25.42 41.58
N PHE A 325 -3.50 24.87 42.78
CA PHE A 325 -2.18 24.64 43.34
C PHE A 325 -1.61 23.32 42.81
N LEU A 326 -0.91 23.40 41.69
CA LEU A 326 -0.38 22.21 41.02
C LEU A 326 0.83 21.57 41.75
N PHE A 327 1.55 22.29 42.64
CA PHE A 327 2.84 21.76 43.13
C PHE A 327 3.44 22.38 44.40
N GLY A 328 4.38 21.65 45.01
CA GLY A 328 5.24 22.11 46.11
C GLY A 328 6.22 23.24 45.71
N PRO A 329 7.00 23.78 46.66
CA PRO A 329 7.76 25.00 46.40
C PRO A 329 8.95 24.79 45.45
N ILE A 330 9.10 25.73 44.50
CA ILE A 330 10.22 25.84 43.57
C ILE A 330 11.43 26.43 44.29
N ARG A 331 12.52 25.67 44.30
CA ARG A 331 13.81 25.98 44.93
C ARG A 331 14.87 26.32 43.88
N ASP A 332 15.97 26.88 44.36
CA ASP A 332 17.14 27.13 43.51
C ASP A 332 17.66 25.84 42.86
N VAL A 333 18.25 25.95 41.67
CA VAL A 333 18.78 24.85 40.85
C VAL A 333 19.83 24.02 41.59
N ALA A 334 20.56 24.64 42.53
CA ALA A 334 21.49 23.94 43.41
C ALA A 334 20.81 22.90 44.33
N SER A 335 19.49 22.98 44.51
CA SER A 335 18.68 21.99 45.24
C SER A 335 18.23 20.82 44.35
N GLY A 336 18.61 20.81 43.08
CA GLY A 336 18.23 19.84 42.05
C GLY A 336 17.22 20.41 41.03
N PRO A 337 17.17 19.83 39.83
CA PRO A 337 16.21 20.21 38.80
C PRO A 337 14.79 19.87 39.25
N GLN A 338 13.86 20.79 39.03
CA GLN A 338 12.44 20.64 39.28
C GLN A 338 11.69 20.95 37.98
N LEU A 339 10.85 20.04 37.52
CA LEU A 339 10.00 20.21 36.36
C LEU A 339 8.61 19.69 36.71
N PHE A 340 7.61 20.55 36.53
CA PHE A 340 6.21 20.21 36.65
C PHE A 340 5.58 20.30 35.27
N VAL A 341 4.75 19.31 34.92
CA VAL A 341 4.07 19.22 33.64
C VAL A 341 2.61 18.91 33.91
N ALA A 342 1.73 19.71 33.33
CA ALA A 342 0.30 19.45 33.25
C ALA A 342 -0.12 19.45 31.78
N THR A 343 -0.71 18.35 31.33
CA THR A 343 -1.19 18.11 29.97
C THR A 343 -2.72 18.10 29.94
N ASP A 344 -3.29 18.08 28.74
CA ASP A 344 -4.73 18.04 28.49
C ASP A 344 -5.50 19.20 29.14
N LEU A 345 -4.83 20.34 29.29
CA LEU A 345 -5.44 21.58 29.77
C LEU A 345 -6.19 22.25 28.62
N ALA A 346 -7.17 23.08 28.91
CA ALA A 346 -7.97 23.74 27.88
C ALA A 346 -8.47 25.11 28.30
N LEU A 347 -8.38 26.08 27.38
CA LEU A 347 -9.20 27.28 27.40
C LEU A 347 -10.42 27.03 26.52
N GLU A 348 -11.59 27.04 27.13
CA GLU A 348 -12.89 26.58 26.62
C GLU A 348 -13.61 27.59 25.70
N ARG A 349 -13.31 28.89 25.82
CA ARG A 349 -14.01 29.98 25.10
C ARG A 349 -13.27 31.33 25.09
N ASP A 350 -13.74 32.32 24.33
CA ASP A 350 -13.09 33.64 24.32
C ASP A 350 -13.06 34.32 25.69
N GLY A 351 -11.91 34.91 26.01
CA GLY A 351 -11.67 35.54 27.31
C GLY A 351 -11.49 34.58 28.50
N ALA A 352 -11.45 33.26 28.27
CA ALA A 352 -11.10 32.27 29.30
C ALA A 352 -9.69 32.48 29.85
N SER A 353 -9.46 32.07 31.10
CA SER A 353 -8.17 32.22 31.77
C SER A 353 -7.99 31.22 32.90
N ASP A 354 -6.90 30.46 32.83
CA ASP A 354 -6.58 29.43 33.81
C ASP A 354 -5.45 29.88 34.71
N PHE A 355 -5.65 29.77 36.03
CA PHE A 355 -4.71 30.28 37.02
C PHE A 355 -4.04 29.13 37.81
N TYR A 356 -2.71 29.04 37.73
CA TYR A 356 -1.93 27.99 38.39
C TYR A 356 -0.96 28.55 39.43
N GLY A 357 -1.23 28.24 40.69
CA GLY A 357 -0.51 28.77 41.85
C GLY A 357 0.69 27.94 42.27
N PHE A 358 1.74 28.64 42.72
CA PHE A 358 2.95 28.01 43.25
C PHE A 358 3.78 28.88 44.17
N THR A 359 4.66 28.26 44.96
CA THR A 359 5.59 28.99 45.83
C THR A 359 6.98 29.00 45.22
N ALA A 360 7.62 30.17 45.12
CA ALA A 360 9.01 30.31 44.69
C ALA A 360 9.90 30.87 45.80
N PHE A 361 11.09 30.30 45.99
CA PHE A 361 12.11 30.84 46.90
C PHE A 361 12.82 32.06 46.31
N ALA A 362 13.34 32.93 47.18
CA ALA A 362 14.09 34.10 46.76
C ALA A 362 15.33 33.67 45.95
N GLY A 363 15.50 34.25 44.77
CA GLY A 363 16.60 33.94 43.85
C GLY A 363 16.42 32.67 43.03
N ALA A 364 15.40 31.84 43.30
CA ALA A 364 15.12 30.67 42.48
C ALA A 364 14.70 31.14 41.07
N PRO A 365 15.38 30.71 40.00
CA PRO A 365 14.92 30.95 38.64
C PRO A 365 13.54 30.31 38.43
N ILE A 366 12.67 31.00 37.71
CA ILE A 366 11.35 30.50 37.32
C ILE A 366 11.29 30.55 35.80
N ALA A 367 11.21 29.39 35.18
CA ALA A 367 10.86 29.24 33.77
C ALA A 367 9.44 28.70 33.68
N ILE A 368 8.67 29.22 32.73
CA ILE A 368 7.31 28.76 32.44
C ILE A 368 7.21 28.63 30.94
N ARG A 369 6.62 27.54 30.49
CA ARG A 369 6.27 27.36 29.09
C ARG A 369 4.84 26.89 28.98
N VAL A 370 4.11 27.54 28.10
CA VAL A 370 2.79 27.13 27.65
C VAL A 370 2.96 26.70 26.20
N THR A 371 2.52 25.49 25.87
CA THR A 371 2.59 24.99 24.49
C THR A 371 1.19 24.60 24.06
N PRO A 372 0.63 25.22 23.00
CA PRO A 372 -0.62 24.73 22.46
C PRO A 372 -0.43 23.29 21.99
N ILE A 373 -1.41 22.44 22.23
CA ILE A 373 -1.38 21.04 21.80
C ILE A 373 -2.55 20.76 20.89
N GLY A 374 -2.30 19.97 19.86
CA GLY A 374 -3.32 19.52 18.94
C GLY A 374 -2.70 19.08 17.62
N SER A 375 -3.51 18.42 16.81
CA SER A 375 -3.19 18.07 15.43
C SER A 375 -4.12 18.80 14.47
N THR A 376 -3.77 18.79 13.19
CA THR A 376 -4.70 19.20 12.14
C THR A 376 -5.59 18.01 11.78
N TYR A 377 -6.91 18.17 11.91
CA TYR A 377 -7.86 17.11 11.60
C TYR A 377 -9.16 17.65 10.98
N GLU A 378 -9.88 16.80 10.26
CA GLU A 378 -11.21 17.11 9.74
C GLU A 378 -12.29 16.74 10.75
N PHE A 379 -13.31 17.56 10.92
CA PHE A 379 -14.49 17.26 11.72
C PHE A 379 -15.75 17.82 11.06
N GLY A 380 -16.93 17.40 11.50
CA GLY A 380 -18.18 17.91 10.97
C GLY A 380 -19.41 17.24 11.59
N ALA A 381 -20.55 17.92 11.55
CA ALA A 381 -21.81 17.35 12.00
C ALA A 381 -22.25 16.26 11.03
N GLN A 382 -22.67 15.11 11.56
CA GLN A 382 -23.06 13.98 10.74
C GLN A 382 -24.20 14.29 9.75
N SER A 383 -25.12 15.14 10.16
CA SER A 383 -26.24 15.59 9.35
C SER A 383 -25.92 16.60 8.27
N SER A 384 -24.87 17.38 8.46
CA SER A 384 -24.49 18.39 7.49
C SER A 384 -23.93 17.76 6.22
N GLY A 385 -23.36 16.54 6.33
CA GLY A 385 -22.60 15.89 5.28
C GLY A 385 -21.34 16.66 4.86
N THR A 386 -21.00 17.74 5.56
CA THR A 386 -19.86 18.61 5.29
C THR A 386 -18.85 18.53 6.42
N THR A 387 -17.58 18.49 6.05
CA THR A 387 -16.46 18.50 7.00
C THR A 387 -15.65 19.78 6.83
N GLU A 388 -15.03 20.23 7.90
CA GLU A 388 -14.06 21.32 7.91
C GLU A 388 -12.77 20.87 8.58
N VAL A 389 -11.67 21.49 8.19
CA VAL A 389 -10.34 21.21 8.75
C VAL A 389 -10.09 22.21 9.87
N VAL A 390 -9.76 21.70 11.06
CA VAL A 390 -9.27 22.50 12.18
C VAL A 390 -7.82 22.18 12.45
N ASP A 391 -7.03 23.23 12.68
CA ASP A 391 -5.70 23.11 13.27
C ASP A 391 -5.84 23.38 14.77
N ALA A 392 -6.03 22.33 15.56
CA ALA A 392 -6.33 22.48 16.98
C ALA A 392 -5.15 22.99 17.81
N ALA A 393 -3.91 22.87 17.31
CA ALA A 393 -2.75 23.53 17.91
C ALA A 393 -2.77 25.05 17.68
N ALA A 394 -3.49 25.51 16.67
CA ALA A 394 -3.62 26.93 16.33
C ALA A 394 -5.07 27.42 16.42
N ALA A 395 -5.92 26.76 17.20
CA ALA A 395 -7.31 27.15 17.38
C ALA A 395 -7.40 28.57 17.93
N ARG A 396 -6.52 28.92 18.88
CA ARG A 396 -6.47 30.24 19.54
C ARG A 396 -5.07 30.69 19.89
N ASN A 397 -4.92 32.00 20.05
CA ASN A 397 -3.67 32.61 20.48
C ASN A 397 -3.54 32.59 22.01
N LEU A 398 -2.59 31.81 22.51
CA LEU A 398 -2.29 31.71 23.94
C LEU A 398 -1.42 32.87 24.40
N GLY A 399 -1.72 33.41 25.57
CA GLY A 399 -0.89 34.37 26.29
C GLY A 399 -0.56 33.85 27.69
N LEU A 400 0.54 34.36 28.25
CA LEU A 400 1.00 34.00 29.59
C LEU A 400 1.24 35.26 30.43
N ARG A 401 0.63 35.31 31.62
CA ARG A 401 0.95 36.31 32.66
C ARG A 401 1.48 35.62 33.89
N LEU A 402 2.36 36.32 34.60
CA LEU A 402 2.87 35.88 35.88
C LEU A 402 2.51 36.92 36.94
N TRP A 403 1.89 36.46 38.02
CA TRP A 403 1.45 37.28 39.15
C TRP A 403 2.22 36.91 40.40
N ARG A 404 2.44 37.90 41.27
CA ARG A 404 2.96 37.70 42.61
C ARG A 404 1.94 38.13 43.64
N ARG A 405 1.74 37.33 44.67
CA ARG A 405 0.99 37.72 45.86
C ARG A 405 1.77 38.75 46.67
N THR A 406 1.24 39.96 46.80
CA THR A 406 1.87 41.07 47.54
C THR A 406 1.38 41.17 48.98
N SER A 407 0.21 40.60 49.30
CA SER A 407 -0.28 40.49 50.67
C SER A 407 -1.13 39.24 50.88
N ALA A 408 -0.74 38.44 51.87
CA ALA A 408 -1.42 37.20 52.22
C ALA A 408 -2.74 37.43 52.98
N ALA A 409 -2.88 38.54 53.69
CA ALA A 409 -4.05 38.81 54.54
C ALA A 409 -5.32 39.15 53.74
N ASN A 410 -5.16 39.63 52.50
CA ASN A 410 -6.25 40.12 51.64
C ASN A 410 -6.17 39.60 50.21
N ASN A 411 -5.36 38.56 49.97
CA ASN A 411 -5.14 37.93 48.66
C ASN A 411 -4.84 38.92 47.51
N GLN A 412 -4.03 39.95 47.77
CA GLN A 412 -3.67 40.92 46.75
C GLN A 412 -2.53 40.41 45.88
N PHE A 413 -2.67 40.59 44.57
CA PHE A 413 -1.68 40.21 43.56
C PHE A 413 -1.22 41.42 42.73
N SER A 414 0.00 41.36 42.24
CA SER A 414 0.55 42.27 41.24
C SER A 414 1.15 41.47 40.10
N MET A 415 0.84 41.83 38.87
CA MET A 415 1.48 41.25 37.68
C MET A 415 2.97 41.61 37.69
N VAL A 416 3.83 40.62 37.43
CA VAL A 416 5.28 40.76 37.37
C VAL A 416 5.84 40.50 35.98
N ALA A 417 5.14 39.74 35.14
CA ALA A 417 5.48 39.54 33.74
C ALA A 417 4.21 39.30 32.89
N GLN A 418 4.29 39.66 31.62
CA GLN A 418 3.33 39.32 30.58
C GLN A 418 4.11 38.95 29.32
N ILE A 419 3.74 37.83 28.71
CA ILE A 419 4.39 37.18 27.58
C ILE A 419 3.27 36.85 26.58
N ASP A 420 3.34 37.49 25.43
CA ASP A 420 2.32 37.46 24.36
C ASP A 420 3.05 37.91 23.09
N PHE A 421 4.02 37.11 22.67
CA PHE A 421 4.95 37.43 21.59
C PHE A 421 4.69 36.57 20.36
N ASN A 422 4.10 35.41 20.56
CA ASN A 422 3.91 34.41 19.53
C ASN A 422 2.47 34.46 19.02
N SER A 423 2.25 33.89 17.84
CA SER A 423 0.92 33.76 17.26
C SER A 423 0.29 32.43 17.64
N ALA A 424 -1.00 32.25 17.32
CA ALA A 424 -1.66 30.95 17.42
C ALA A 424 -0.81 29.85 16.72
N GLY A 425 -0.77 28.66 17.32
CA GLY A 425 0.11 27.56 16.89
C GLY A 425 1.48 27.56 17.58
N GLU A 426 1.91 28.68 18.15
CA GLU A 426 3.23 28.81 18.77
C GLU A 426 3.10 29.01 20.28
N GLY A 427 3.91 28.28 21.06
CA GLY A 427 3.88 28.34 22.51
C GLY A 427 4.50 29.60 23.10
N GLU A 428 4.07 30.00 24.30
CA GLU A 428 4.64 31.12 25.05
C GLU A 428 5.70 30.68 26.06
N TYR A 429 6.75 31.50 26.18
CA TYR A 429 7.91 31.17 27.02
C TYR A 429 8.35 32.32 27.91
N HIS A 430 8.23 32.11 29.21
CA HIS A 430 8.91 32.90 30.23
C HIS A 430 10.27 32.24 30.54
N PRO A 431 11.41 32.86 30.16
CA PRO A 431 12.74 32.29 30.40
C PRO A 431 13.05 32.19 31.90
N PRO A 432 14.05 31.40 32.32
CA PRO A 432 14.41 31.25 33.72
C PRO A 432 14.88 32.58 34.33
N ILE A 433 13.99 33.26 35.05
CA ILE A 433 14.29 34.54 35.72
C ILE A 433 14.20 34.34 37.23
N GLY A 434 15.27 34.70 37.94
CA GLY A 434 15.30 34.72 39.40
C GLY A 434 14.64 35.97 39.96
N TYR A 435 13.75 35.80 40.93
CA TYR A 435 13.09 36.92 41.59
C TYR A 435 13.63 37.15 43.00
N THR A 436 13.88 38.41 43.37
CA THR A 436 14.58 38.77 44.61
C THR A 436 13.80 38.50 45.90
N GLN A 437 12.49 38.31 45.82
CA GLN A 437 11.62 38.03 46.97
C GLN A 437 11.02 36.64 46.80
N ALA A 438 11.08 35.85 47.87
CA ALA A 438 10.31 34.62 47.97
C ALA A 438 8.82 34.96 48.08
N GLY A 439 7.96 34.12 47.54
CA GLY A 439 6.52 34.33 47.65
C GLY A 439 5.68 33.38 46.83
N PHE A 440 4.37 33.50 47.02
CA PHE A 440 3.38 32.82 46.21
C PHE A 440 3.22 33.56 44.87
N MET A 441 3.28 32.80 43.79
CA MET A 441 3.22 33.23 42.41
C MET A 441 2.06 32.49 41.73
N VAL A 442 1.50 33.08 40.67
CA VAL A 442 0.43 32.46 39.88
C VAL A 442 0.75 32.65 38.41
N ALA A 443 0.82 31.57 37.65
CA ALA A 443 0.85 31.59 36.19
C ALA A 443 -0.60 31.67 35.68
N GLU A 444 -0.93 32.68 34.89
CA GLU A 444 -2.20 32.79 34.19
C GLU A 444 -1.95 32.46 32.73
N VAL A 445 -2.61 31.42 32.23
CA VAL A 445 -2.72 31.13 30.79
C VAL A 445 -4.03 31.73 30.32
N TYR A 446 -4.01 32.57 29.30
CA TYR A 446 -5.20 33.28 28.84
C TYR A 446 -5.26 33.33 27.31
N SER A 447 -6.43 33.66 26.78
CA SER A 447 -6.63 33.96 25.37
C SER A 447 -7.68 35.06 25.23
N ASN A 448 -7.47 36.00 24.31
CA ASN A 448 -8.34 37.16 24.11
C ASN A 448 -8.37 37.62 22.65
N ASP A 449 -8.34 36.66 21.75
CA ASP A 449 -8.28 36.83 20.30
C ASP A 449 -9.65 37.02 19.65
N GLY A 450 -10.75 36.92 20.40
CA GLY A 450 -12.11 37.06 19.86
C GLY A 450 -12.62 35.80 19.16
N ILE A 451 -11.94 34.66 19.34
CA ILE A 451 -12.30 33.38 18.73
C ILE A 451 -13.00 32.51 19.78
N GLU A 452 -14.23 32.12 19.50
CA GLU A 452 -14.99 31.17 20.32
C GLU A 452 -14.64 29.74 19.91
N ASP A 453 -13.55 29.22 20.45
CA ASP A 453 -13.10 27.84 20.25
C ASP A 453 -12.35 27.33 21.51
N VAL A 454 -12.19 26.01 21.62
CA VAL A 454 -11.37 25.35 22.62
C VAL A 454 -9.92 25.27 22.15
N GLN A 455 -9.02 25.88 22.91
CA GLN A 455 -7.57 25.70 22.73
C GLN A 455 -7.01 24.85 23.85
N ARG A 456 -6.55 23.65 23.49
CA ARG A 456 -5.84 22.77 24.42
C ARG A 456 -4.38 23.16 24.53
N TYR A 457 -3.78 22.93 25.69
CA TYR A 457 -2.37 23.23 25.90
C TYR A 457 -1.71 22.34 26.98
N GLU A 458 -0.38 22.40 26.99
CA GLU A 458 0.47 21.85 28.04
C GLU A 458 1.14 23.01 28.79
N LEU A 459 1.15 22.92 30.12
CA LEU A 459 1.85 23.86 31.00
C LEU A 459 3.07 23.18 31.63
N ARG A 460 4.24 23.77 31.44
CA ARG A 460 5.49 23.38 32.10
C ARG A 460 6.01 24.50 33.00
N ILE A 461 6.40 24.15 34.22
CA ILE A 461 7.01 25.10 35.18
C ILE A 461 8.27 24.47 35.77
N SER A 462 9.38 25.22 35.77
CA SER A 462 10.69 24.70 36.16
C SER A 462 11.58 25.75 36.83
N ASN A 463 12.57 25.27 37.59
CA ASN A 463 13.73 26.05 38.05
C ASN A 463 14.93 26.00 37.08
N GLU A 464 14.77 25.44 35.90
CA GLU A 464 15.77 25.43 34.84
C GLU A 464 15.18 25.95 33.53
N ALA A 465 16.02 26.16 32.52
CA ALA A 465 15.54 26.49 31.19
C ALA A 465 14.65 25.35 30.66
N ILE A 466 13.39 25.65 30.35
CA ILE A 466 12.50 24.71 29.67
C ILE A 466 12.77 24.82 28.17
N GLU A 467 13.36 23.79 27.57
CA GLU A 467 13.42 23.65 26.11
C GLU A 467 11.99 23.65 25.54
N ALA A 468 11.80 24.07 24.29
CA ALA A 468 10.50 23.84 23.64
C ALA A 468 10.16 22.34 23.75
N PRO A 469 8.93 21.95 24.11
CA PRO A 469 8.51 20.58 23.97
C PRO A 469 8.73 20.28 22.50
N ARG A 470 9.42 19.18 22.21
CA ARG A 470 9.33 18.65 20.86
C ARG A 470 7.90 18.16 20.76
N ASP A 471 7.09 18.78 19.91
CA ASP A 471 5.84 18.15 19.51
C ASP A 471 6.19 16.73 19.05
N PRO A 472 5.47 15.69 19.51
CA PRO A 472 5.89 14.34 19.23
C PRO A 472 5.81 14.09 17.72
N GLY A 473 6.86 13.50 17.17
CA GLY A 473 6.76 12.86 15.87
C GLY A 473 5.88 11.62 15.99
N ILE A 474 5.00 11.38 15.02
CA ILE A 474 4.16 10.16 14.96
C ILE A 474 4.45 9.44 13.65
N LEU A 475 4.97 8.21 13.75
CA LEU A 475 5.36 7.41 12.61
C LEU A 475 4.18 6.63 12.05
N THR A 476 3.95 6.81 10.75
CA THR A 476 3.12 5.90 9.95
C THR A 476 3.95 5.33 8.80
N VAL A 477 3.67 4.07 8.43
CA VAL A 477 4.39 3.34 7.40
C VAL A 477 3.41 2.85 6.34
N SER A 478 3.72 3.05 5.05
CA SER A 478 2.89 2.55 3.95
C SER A 478 3.71 2.02 2.77
N ASN A 479 3.11 1.12 1.99
CA ASN A 479 3.57 0.76 0.66
C ASN A 479 2.61 1.36 -0.38
N GLY A 480 3.01 2.44 -1.04
CA GLY A 480 2.07 3.27 -1.80
C GLY A 480 0.97 3.81 -0.88
N LEU A 481 -0.29 3.53 -1.23
CA LEU A 481 -1.47 3.93 -0.46
C LEU A 481 -1.87 2.93 0.63
N THR A 482 -1.23 1.74 0.69
CA THR A 482 -1.61 0.68 1.64
C THR A 482 -0.84 0.87 2.96
N PRO A 483 -1.53 1.11 4.09
CA PRO A 483 -0.87 1.20 5.40
C PRO A 483 -0.30 -0.15 5.85
N ILE A 484 0.85 -0.12 6.52
CA ILE A 484 1.50 -1.29 7.11
C ILE A 484 1.46 -1.11 8.63
N GLY A 485 0.50 -1.75 9.30
CA GLY A 485 0.36 -1.67 10.75
C GLY A 485 1.45 -2.44 11.51
N VAL A 486 1.55 -2.20 12.82
CA VAL A 486 2.40 -2.99 13.71
C VAL A 486 2.02 -4.47 13.65
N SER A 487 3.01 -5.36 13.63
CA SER A 487 2.89 -6.81 13.48
C SER A 487 2.22 -7.30 12.19
N SER A 488 1.98 -6.42 11.19
CA SER A 488 1.48 -6.85 9.88
C SER A 488 2.57 -7.59 9.08
N THR A 489 2.16 -8.40 8.09
CA THR A 489 3.08 -9.12 7.20
C THR A 489 3.06 -8.52 5.80
N LEU A 490 4.20 -7.99 5.38
CA LEU A 490 4.46 -7.49 4.04
C LEU A 490 5.08 -8.60 3.18
N HIS A 491 4.44 -8.91 2.06
CA HIS A 491 4.86 -9.98 1.16
C HIS A 491 5.66 -9.42 -0.03
N PHE A 492 6.79 -10.04 -0.33
CA PHE A 492 7.58 -9.82 -1.55
C PHE A 492 7.15 -10.79 -2.64
N ASP A 493 7.46 -10.41 -3.88
CA ASP A 493 7.34 -11.32 -5.02
C ASP A 493 8.27 -12.53 -4.88
N ASP A 494 7.83 -13.66 -5.43
CA ASP A 494 8.64 -14.88 -5.50
C ASP A 494 9.93 -14.60 -6.30
N THR A 495 11.08 -14.82 -5.67
CA THR A 495 12.38 -14.38 -6.22
C THR A 495 13.34 -15.57 -6.32
N PRO A 496 13.86 -15.91 -7.52
CA PRO A 496 14.92 -16.91 -7.68
C PRO A 496 16.19 -16.59 -6.88
N ILE A 497 16.88 -17.62 -6.38
CA ILE A 497 18.19 -17.44 -5.74
C ILE A 497 19.16 -16.72 -6.69
N GLY A 498 19.86 -15.71 -6.17
CA GLY A 498 20.80 -14.89 -6.95
C GLY A 498 20.16 -13.71 -7.69
N GLN A 499 18.83 -13.58 -7.65
CA GLN A 499 18.09 -12.40 -8.09
C GLN A 499 17.69 -11.52 -6.89
N GLN A 500 17.19 -10.32 -7.17
CA GLN A 500 16.70 -9.39 -6.15
C GLN A 500 15.35 -8.80 -6.55
N SER A 501 14.47 -8.61 -5.58
CA SER A 501 13.24 -7.83 -5.69
C SER A 501 13.19 -6.76 -4.60
N GLY A 502 12.35 -5.74 -4.75
CA GLY A 502 12.26 -4.68 -3.75
C GLY A 502 11.34 -3.53 -4.15
N PHE A 503 11.01 -2.72 -3.16
CA PHE A 503 10.20 -1.51 -3.30
C PHE A 503 10.59 -0.51 -2.20
N ALA A 504 10.06 0.70 -2.28
CA ALA A 504 10.29 1.73 -1.28
C ALA A 504 9.05 1.94 -0.43
N LEU A 505 9.19 1.74 0.88
CA LEU A 505 8.16 2.14 1.84
C LEU A 505 8.20 3.65 2.06
N THR A 506 7.04 4.23 2.33
CA THR A 506 6.92 5.62 2.77
C THR A 506 6.82 5.64 4.28
N LEU A 507 7.76 6.33 4.93
CA LEU A 507 7.66 6.71 6.34
C LEU A 507 7.14 8.13 6.37
N ARG A 508 6.02 8.34 7.07
CA ARG A 508 5.41 9.67 7.21
C ARG A 508 5.35 10.04 8.67
N ASN A 509 5.81 11.25 8.96
CA ASN A 509 5.56 11.88 10.23
C ASN A 509 4.20 12.60 10.16
N VAL A 510 3.21 12.09 10.90
CA VAL A 510 1.88 12.71 11.02
C VAL A 510 1.73 13.53 12.30
N GLY A 511 2.78 13.56 13.13
CA GLY A 511 2.84 14.38 14.34
C GLY A 511 3.22 15.83 14.05
N ALA A 512 2.99 16.69 15.05
CA ALA A 512 3.20 18.13 14.94
C ALA A 512 4.68 18.55 15.11
N GLY A 513 5.58 17.65 15.55
CA GLY A 513 7.02 17.94 15.65
C GLY A 513 7.91 16.89 15.03
N PRO A 514 9.24 17.11 15.03
CA PRO A 514 10.18 16.26 14.31
C PRO A 514 10.21 14.84 14.89
N LEU A 515 10.09 13.84 14.02
CA LEU A 515 10.26 12.43 14.35
C LEU A 515 11.73 12.04 14.18
N GLU A 516 12.38 11.57 15.23
CA GLU A 516 13.75 11.05 15.20
C GLU A 516 13.72 9.52 15.07
N ILE A 517 14.11 9.01 13.90
CA ILE A 517 14.41 7.59 13.71
C ILE A 517 15.85 7.37 14.19
N SER A 518 16.00 6.54 15.22
CA SER A 518 17.30 6.24 15.82
C SER A 518 18.01 5.06 15.15
N ASN A 519 17.28 4.05 14.72
CA ASN A 519 17.83 2.86 14.07
C ASN A 519 16.75 2.06 13.35
N ILE A 520 17.12 1.27 12.35
CA ILE A 520 16.24 0.28 11.73
C ILE A 520 16.95 -1.06 11.71
N GLN A 521 16.28 -2.08 12.23
CA GLN A 521 16.85 -3.41 12.41
C GLN A 521 16.06 -4.45 11.62
N VAL A 522 16.75 -5.47 11.14
CA VAL A 522 16.17 -6.67 10.55
C VAL A 522 16.64 -7.86 11.37
N GLN A 523 15.69 -8.64 11.88
CA GLN A 523 15.96 -9.77 12.77
C GLN A 523 15.16 -11.01 12.37
N GLY A 524 15.58 -12.18 12.87
CA GLY A 524 14.91 -13.45 12.62
C GLY A 524 15.64 -14.35 11.61
N PRO A 525 15.07 -15.53 11.34
CA PRO A 525 15.75 -16.62 10.64
C PRO A 525 16.08 -16.32 9.17
N GLY A 526 15.30 -15.48 8.50
CA GLY A 526 15.55 -15.03 7.12
C GLY A 526 16.21 -13.65 7.02
N ALA A 527 16.67 -13.04 8.13
CA ALA A 527 17.12 -11.65 8.13
C ALA A 527 18.25 -11.35 7.12
N GLY A 528 19.14 -12.32 6.87
CA GLY A 528 20.24 -12.17 5.93
C GLY A 528 19.82 -12.02 4.46
N ASP A 529 18.57 -12.38 4.12
CA ASP A 529 18.03 -12.25 2.76
C ASP A 529 17.33 -10.90 2.52
N TYR A 530 17.14 -10.10 3.56
CA TYR A 530 16.48 -8.80 3.46
C TYR A 530 17.48 -7.67 3.66
N THR A 531 17.36 -6.65 2.84
CA THR A 531 18.16 -5.43 2.95
C THR A 531 17.26 -4.24 3.18
N VAL A 532 17.71 -3.32 4.03
CA VAL A 532 17.03 -2.05 4.28
C VAL A 532 17.99 -0.93 3.91
N GLY A 533 17.63 -0.17 2.89
CA GLY A 533 18.34 1.06 2.51
C GLY A 533 18.02 2.18 3.48
N ASN A 534 18.94 3.14 3.62
CA ASN A 534 18.76 4.30 4.52
C ASN A 534 18.41 3.90 5.99
N ALA A 535 19.02 2.84 6.51
CA ALA A 535 18.77 2.37 7.89
C ALA A 535 19.37 3.28 8.99
N GLY A 536 20.18 4.28 8.61
CA GLY A 536 20.84 5.17 9.56
C GLY A 536 19.87 6.14 10.27
N PRO A 537 20.32 6.74 11.40
CA PRO A 537 19.53 7.72 12.12
C PRO A 537 19.16 8.91 11.24
N ARG A 538 17.93 9.40 11.38
CA ARG A 538 17.45 10.58 10.65
C ARG A 538 16.23 11.22 11.31
N THR A 539 16.04 12.49 11.01
CA THR A 539 14.89 13.28 11.43
C THR A 539 13.91 13.46 10.28
N ILE A 540 12.63 13.24 10.52
CA ILE A 540 11.53 13.56 9.59
C ILE A 540 10.75 14.74 10.19
N PRO A 541 10.77 15.93 9.57
CA PRO A 541 9.98 17.08 10.03
C PRO A 541 8.48 16.75 10.13
N ALA A 542 7.73 17.55 10.89
CA ALA A 542 6.27 17.45 10.95
C ALA A 542 5.64 17.49 9.54
N GLY A 543 4.69 16.58 9.28
CA GLY A 543 4.08 16.39 7.95
C GLY A 543 5.03 15.83 6.87
N GLY A 544 6.31 15.65 7.18
CA GLY A 544 7.35 15.21 6.26
C GLY A 544 7.27 13.74 5.89
N LEU A 545 7.94 13.41 4.79
CA LEU A 545 8.05 12.05 4.27
C LEU A 545 9.52 11.64 4.13
N SER A 546 9.79 10.36 4.34
CA SER A 546 11.06 9.70 4.02
C SER A 546 10.77 8.39 3.32
N THR A 547 11.64 8.00 2.38
CA THR A 547 11.57 6.67 1.77
C THR A 547 12.49 5.69 2.50
N LEU A 548 12.03 4.44 2.61
CA LEU A 548 12.78 3.31 3.14
C LEU A 548 12.82 2.21 2.07
N PRO A 549 13.87 2.16 1.24
CA PRO A 549 14.06 1.07 0.29
C PRO A 549 14.19 -0.25 1.06
N ILE A 550 13.41 -1.26 0.68
CA ILE A 550 13.50 -2.59 1.23
C ILE A 550 13.65 -3.60 0.09
N GLY A 551 14.63 -4.49 0.22
CA GLY A 551 14.97 -5.46 -0.81
C GLY A 551 14.97 -6.89 -0.25
N PHE A 552 14.67 -7.85 -1.12
CA PHE A 552 14.73 -9.28 -0.88
C PHE A 552 15.69 -9.92 -1.89
N ALA A 553 16.72 -10.58 -1.38
CA ALA A 553 17.81 -11.19 -2.15
C ALA A 553 18.10 -12.59 -1.55
N PRO A 554 17.26 -13.59 -1.85
CA PRO A 554 17.35 -14.88 -1.18
C PRO A 554 18.61 -15.66 -1.55
N THR A 555 19.24 -16.29 -0.54
CA THR A 555 20.40 -17.17 -0.73
C THR A 555 20.08 -18.66 -0.59
N ALA A 556 18.86 -19.01 -0.16
CA ALA A 556 18.43 -20.39 0.04
C ALA A 556 16.94 -20.56 -0.26
N GLN A 557 16.57 -21.70 -0.86
CA GLN A 557 15.21 -22.00 -1.33
C GLN A 557 14.21 -22.13 -0.18
N GLY A 558 12.94 -21.77 -0.44
CA GLY A 558 11.82 -21.87 0.49
C GLY A 558 11.36 -20.52 1.04
N GLN A 559 10.39 -20.55 1.95
CA GLN A 559 9.85 -19.32 2.54
C GLN A 559 10.88 -18.68 3.46
N ARG A 560 11.16 -17.39 3.22
CA ARG A 560 12.05 -16.56 4.04
C ARG A 560 11.18 -15.57 4.80
N VAL A 561 11.48 -15.36 6.09
CA VAL A 561 10.73 -14.46 6.98
C VAL A 561 11.69 -13.73 7.91
N ALA A 562 11.47 -12.43 8.10
CA ALA A 562 12.19 -11.61 9.05
C ALA A 562 11.27 -10.56 9.69
N LEU A 563 11.64 -10.05 10.87
CA LEU A 563 11.02 -8.90 11.53
C LEU A 563 11.85 -7.67 11.22
N VAL A 564 11.21 -6.63 10.66
CA VAL A 564 11.78 -5.29 10.54
C VAL A 564 11.28 -4.45 11.71
N THR A 565 12.17 -3.75 12.40
CA THR A 565 11.83 -2.87 13.53
C THR A 565 12.45 -1.49 13.30
N ILE A 566 11.61 -0.45 13.31
CA ILE A 566 12.01 0.95 13.24
C ILE A 566 11.98 1.51 14.65
N LEU A 567 13.14 1.89 15.18
CA LEU A 567 13.26 2.51 16.50
C LEU A 567 13.18 4.04 16.36
N SER A 568 12.26 4.67 17.08
CA SER A 568 12.06 6.12 17.01
C SER A 568 11.66 6.73 18.36
N ASP A 569 11.54 8.06 18.41
CA ASP A 569 10.98 8.80 19.53
C ASP A 569 9.45 8.97 19.45
N ASP A 570 8.77 8.24 18.56
CA ASP A 570 7.31 8.12 18.56
C ASP A 570 6.83 7.59 19.93
N PRO A 571 6.03 8.36 20.70
CA PRO A 571 5.60 7.98 22.04
C PRO A 571 4.63 6.79 22.06
N ASN A 572 3.91 6.55 20.97
CA ASN A 572 2.92 5.48 20.86
C ASN A 572 3.56 4.16 20.42
N ASN A 573 4.52 4.24 19.49
CA ASN A 573 5.19 3.07 18.91
C ASN A 573 6.71 3.30 18.77
N PRO A 574 7.46 3.34 19.90
CA PRO A 574 8.89 3.58 19.86
C PRO A 574 9.67 2.48 19.13
N ASP A 575 9.09 1.29 18.97
CA ASP A 575 9.61 0.11 18.30
C ASP A 575 8.65 -0.43 17.20
N TYR A 576 8.33 0.41 16.22
CA TYR A 576 7.42 0.07 15.12
C TYR A 576 7.91 -1.16 14.32
N GLY A 577 7.30 -2.32 14.59
CA GLY A 577 7.72 -3.60 14.02
C GLY A 577 6.71 -4.19 13.03
N PHE A 578 7.18 -4.73 11.90
CA PHE A 578 6.36 -5.50 10.94
C PHE A 578 7.17 -6.65 10.34
N ILE A 579 6.47 -7.70 9.91
CA ILE A 579 7.08 -8.91 9.36
C ILE A 579 7.23 -8.74 7.84
N VAL A 580 8.34 -9.21 7.29
CA VAL A 580 8.52 -9.38 5.85
C VAL A 580 8.60 -10.85 5.51
N SER A 581 7.96 -11.26 4.42
CA SER A 581 7.98 -12.62 3.91
C SER A 581 8.19 -12.64 2.39
N GLY A 582 8.88 -13.65 1.89
CA GLY A 582 9.08 -13.87 0.45
C GLY A 582 9.45 -15.32 0.17
N ALA A 583 9.03 -15.86 -0.97
CA ALA A 583 9.41 -17.20 -1.38
C ALA A 583 10.68 -17.16 -2.23
N ALA A 584 11.69 -17.91 -1.82
CA ALA A 584 12.89 -18.13 -2.61
C ALA A 584 12.68 -19.31 -3.57
N LEU A 585 12.70 -19.04 -4.87
CA LEU A 585 12.64 -20.05 -5.93
C LEU A 585 14.05 -20.60 -6.23
N ALA A 586 14.13 -21.71 -6.97
CA ALA A 586 15.40 -22.23 -7.45
C ALA A 586 16.16 -21.17 -8.29
N ALA A 587 17.50 -21.23 -8.28
CA ALA A 587 18.31 -20.34 -9.11
C ALA A 587 17.99 -20.53 -10.60
N LEU A 588 18.08 -19.47 -11.40
CA LEU A 588 17.92 -19.57 -12.85
C LEU A 588 19.12 -20.34 -13.43
N GLU A 589 18.84 -21.31 -14.30
CA GLU A 589 19.87 -22.13 -14.96
C GLU A 589 20.00 -21.78 -16.45
N PRO A 590 21.21 -21.77 -17.02
CA PRO A 590 21.40 -21.64 -18.47
C PRO A 590 21.23 -23.00 -19.13
N GLU A 591 20.81 -23.02 -20.40
CA GLU A 591 20.62 -24.28 -21.15
C GLU A 591 21.09 -24.10 -22.60
N LEU A 592 21.83 -25.08 -23.12
CA LEU A 592 22.42 -25.04 -24.46
C LEU A 592 21.64 -25.94 -25.42
N ALA A 593 21.11 -25.37 -26.50
CA ALA A 593 20.67 -26.11 -27.68
C ALA A 593 21.69 -25.92 -28.82
N VAL A 594 22.02 -27.01 -29.53
CA VAL A 594 22.96 -26.99 -30.66
C VAL A 594 22.23 -27.43 -31.93
N GLU A 595 22.47 -26.73 -33.02
CA GLU A 595 22.03 -27.09 -34.37
C GLU A 595 23.26 -27.23 -35.28
N VAL A 596 23.31 -28.33 -36.04
CA VAL A 596 24.30 -28.55 -37.11
C VAL A 596 23.56 -28.56 -38.43
N ASP A 597 23.98 -27.69 -39.36
CA ASP A 597 23.31 -27.49 -40.64
C ASP A 597 21.78 -27.27 -40.54
N GLY A 598 21.37 -26.56 -39.48
CA GLY A 598 19.97 -26.26 -39.19
C GLY A 598 19.18 -27.40 -38.52
N VAL A 599 19.81 -28.53 -38.21
CA VAL A 599 19.19 -29.68 -37.53
C VAL A 599 19.58 -29.70 -36.06
N SER A 600 18.61 -29.83 -35.16
CA SER A 600 18.86 -29.96 -33.71
C SER A 600 19.68 -31.21 -33.40
N THR A 601 20.74 -31.05 -32.62
CA THR A 601 21.74 -32.10 -32.33
C THR A 601 21.93 -32.24 -30.83
N ASN A 602 21.97 -33.48 -30.34
CA ASN A 602 22.14 -33.78 -28.92
C ASN A 602 23.61 -34.05 -28.55
N ASP A 603 23.90 -34.06 -27.25
CA ASP A 603 25.22 -34.47 -26.74
C ASP A 603 25.54 -35.93 -27.12
N GLY A 604 26.76 -36.16 -27.60
CA GLY A 604 27.27 -37.46 -28.02
C GLY A 604 26.89 -37.89 -29.44
N GLU A 605 26.20 -37.04 -30.20
CA GLU A 605 25.77 -37.37 -31.56
C GLU A 605 26.96 -37.43 -32.54
N VAL A 606 26.88 -38.37 -33.49
CA VAL A 606 27.89 -38.58 -34.54
C VAL A 606 27.31 -38.16 -35.88
N ILE A 607 27.96 -37.21 -36.55
CA ILE A 607 27.56 -36.65 -37.82
C ILE A 607 28.56 -37.11 -38.88
N ASP A 608 28.08 -37.82 -39.88
CA ASP A 608 28.86 -38.22 -41.05
C ASP A 608 28.75 -37.14 -42.13
N LEU A 609 29.89 -36.58 -42.54
CA LEU A 609 29.99 -35.55 -43.57
C LEU A 609 30.27 -36.14 -44.97
N GLY A 610 30.37 -37.46 -45.08
CA GLY A 610 30.65 -38.14 -46.34
C GLY A 610 32.12 -38.04 -46.75
N GLU A 611 32.37 -37.63 -48.00
CA GLU A 611 33.71 -37.61 -48.60
C GLU A 611 34.23 -36.17 -48.74
N VAL A 612 35.49 -35.96 -48.36
CA VAL A 612 36.19 -34.68 -48.53
C VAL A 612 37.54 -34.95 -49.20
N PHE A 613 37.84 -34.31 -50.32
CA PHE A 613 39.11 -34.55 -51.00
C PHE A 613 40.28 -33.85 -50.29
N VAL A 614 41.45 -34.49 -50.29
CA VAL A 614 42.68 -33.92 -49.73
C VAL A 614 43.00 -32.60 -50.43
N GLY A 615 43.22 -31.54 -49.66
CA GLY A 615 43.45 -30.19 -50.16
C GLY A 615 42.19 -29.34 -50.35
N GLU A 616 40.99 -29.92 -50.29
CA GLU A 616 39.72 -29.16 -50.24
C GLU A 616 39.35 -28.77 -48.81
N THR A 617 38.43 -27.82 -48.65
CA THR A 617 37.89 -27.41 -47.35
C THR A 617 36.37 -27.50 -47.34
N LEU A 618 35.82 -28.36 -46.47
CA LEU A 618 34.39 -28.42 -46.18
C LEU A 618 34.06 -27.50 -45.00
N SER A 619 33.02 -26.66 -45.12
CA SER A 619 32.57 -25.76 -44.04
C SER A 619 31.17 -26.14 -43.57
N VAL A 620 31.06 -26.62 -42.34
CA VAL A 620 29.79 -27.02 -41.72
C VAL A 620 29.24 -25.86 -40.87
N PRO A 621 28.04 -25.33 -41.17
CA PRO A 621 27.44 -24.27 -40.38
C PRO A 621 26.85 -24.82 -39.07
N MET A 622 27.07 -24.08 -37.99
CA MET A 622 26.67 -24.40 -36.63
C MET A 622 25.85 -23.26 -36.05
N ARG A 623 24.90 -23.58 -35.17
CA ARG A 623 24.19 -22.60 -34.35
C ARG A 623 24.04 -23.10 -32.92
N VAL A 624 24.34 -22.23 -31.97
CA VAL A 624 24.15 -22.50 -30.54
C VAL A 624 23.16 -21.47 -29.99
N THR A 625 22.17 -21.94 -29.22
CA THR A 625 21.11 -21.11 -28.66
C THR A 625 21.04 -21.33 -27.16
N ASN A 626 20.93 -20.25 -26.39
CA ASN A 626 20.61 -20.34 -24.96
C ASN A 626 19.10 -20.44 -24.78
N THR A 627 18.59 -21.61 -24.45
CA THR A 627 17.16 -21.87 -24.18
C THR A 627 16.80 -21.72 -22.70
N GLY A 628 17.81 -21.53 -21.83
CA GLY A 628 17.64 -21.37 -20.39
C GLY A 628 17.35 -19.93 -19.96
N ALA A 629 17.17 -19.76 -18.65
CA ALA A 629 16.79 -18.48 -18.05
C ALA A 629 17.98 -17.69 -17.47
N ALA A 630 19.18 -18.27 -17.42
CA ALA A 630 20.42 -17.58 -17.04
C ALA A 630 21.38 -17.41 -18.22
N THR A 631 22.42 -16.59 -18.05
CA THR A 631 23.43 -16.34 -19.10
C THR A 631 24.30 -17.59 -19.32
N LEU A 632 24.37 -18.03 -20.58
CA LEU A 632 25.18 -19.16 -21.02
C LEU A 632 26.55 -18.66 -21.52
N ASN A 633 27.62 -19.11 -20.87
CA ASN A 633 28.99 -18.93 -21.34
C ASN A 633 29.40 -20.22 -22.03
N ALA A 634 29.79 -20.15 -23.31
CA ALA A 634 30.21 -21.31 -24.08
C ALA A 634 31.57 -21.06 -24.75
N SER A 635 32.39 -22.09 -24.81
CA SER A 635 33.67 -22.09 -25.52
C SER A 635 33.83 -23.36 -26.32
N VAL A 636 34.46 -23.24 -27.48
CA VAL A 636 34.59 -24.33 -28.43
C VAL A 636 36.04 -24.79 -28.47
N SER A 637 36.23 -26.10 -28.43
CA SER A 637 37.51 -26.75 -28.67
C SER A 637 37.32 -27.96 -29.59
N LEU A 638 38.32 -28.24 -30.42
CA LEU A 638 38.35 -29.40 -31.31
C LEU A 638 39.29 -30.44 -30.72
N ALA A 639 38.85 -31.70 -30.71
CA ALA A 639 39.58 -32.85 -30.18
C ALA A 639 39.49 -34.04 -31.15
N GLY A 640 40.21 -35.11 -30.85
CA GLY A 640 40.25 -36.32 -31.68
C GLY A 640 41.43 -36.39 -32.66
N PRO A 641 41.56 -37.53 -33.38
CA PRO A 641 42.73 -37.84 -34.19
C PRO A 641 43.00 -36.85 -35.33
N ALA A 642 41.95 -36.29 -35.92
CA ALA A 642 42.04 -35.36 -37.04
C ALA A 642 41.84 -33.88 -36.62
N ALA A 643 41.87 -33.55 -35.33
CA ALA A 643 41.57 -32.20 -34.84
C ALA A 643 42.46 -31.10 -35.44
N ALA A 644 43.71 -31.42 -35.77
CA ALA A 644 44.65 -30.48 -36.40
C ALA A 644 44.28 -30.12 -37.85
N GLU A 645 43.40 -30.91 -38.49
CA GLU A 645 42.88 -30.67 -39.84
C GLU A 645 41.57 -29.87 -39.82
N ALA A 646 41.11 -29.43 -38.64
CA ALA A 646 39.87 -28.69 -38.48
C ALA A 646 40.06 -27.36 -37.76
N THR A 647 39.23 -26.37 -38.09
CA THR A 647 39.20 -25.08 -37.41
C THR A 647 37.77 -24.65 -37.09
N SER A 648 37.58 -23.94 -35.97
CA SER A 648 36.29 -23.32 -35.63
C SER A 648 36.41 -21.81 -35.77
N SER A 649 35.42 -21.18 -36.39
CA SER A 649 35.33 -19.71 -36.43
C SER A 649 34.89 -19.08 -35.09
N LEU A 650 34.42 -19.91 -34.15
CA LEU A 650 34.09 -19.50 -32.79
C LEU A 650 35.10 -20.04 -31.78
N ALA A 651 35.67 -19.16 -30.97
CA ALA A 651 36.46 -19.54 -29.80
C ALA A 651 35.60 -19.56 -28.52
N SER A 652 34.84 -18.49 -28.27
CA SER A 652 33.93 -18.38 -27.13
C SER A 652 32.79 -17.41 -27.41
N THR A 653 31.65 -17.61 -26.76
CA THR A 653 30.48 -16.72 -26.79
C THR A 653 29.82 -16.61 -25.42
N VAL A 654 29.10 -15.50 -25.21
CA VAL A 654 28.24 -15.25 -24.05
C VAL A 654 26.84 -14.96 -24.57
N LEU A 655 25.89 -15.83 -24.25
CA LEU A 655 24.52 -15.75 -24.74
C LEU A 655 23.58 -15.42 -23.57
N THR A 656 22.91 -14.27 -23.64
CA THR A 656 21.76 -13.99 -22.76
C THR A 656 20.61 -14.96 -23.06
N PRO A 657 19.61 -15.11 -22.18
CA PRO A 657 18.44 -15.95 -22.45
C PRO A 657 17.84 -15.68 -23.83
N SER A 658 17.51 -16.75 -24.56
CA SER A 658 17.00 -16.75 -25.94
C SER A 658 17.95 -16.23 -27.03
N ALA A 659 19.16 -15.77 -26.70
CA ALA A 659 20.15 -15.38 -27.70
C ALA A 659 20.80 -16.60 -28.37
N ALA A 660 21.24 -16.41 -29.62
CA ALA A 660 21.93 -17.44 -30.39
C ALA A 660 23.20 -16.89 -31.04
N ALA A 661 24.18 -17.75 -31.26
CA ALA A 661 25.36 -17.47 -32.07
C ALA A 661 25.49 -18.52 -33.18
N SER A 662 25.78 -18.04 -34.39
CA SER A 662 26.10 -18.90 -35.53
C SER A 662 27.60 -18.86 -35.78
N PHE A 663 28.17 -20.01 -36.12
CA PHE A 663 29.58 -20.16 -36.49
C PHE A 663 29.72 -21.30 -37.49
N SER A 664 30.94 -21.64 -37.86
CA SER A 664 31.24 -22.78 -38.72
C SER A 664 32.45 -23.55 -38.22
N VAL A 665 32.44 -24.86 -38.48
CA VAL A 665 33.61 -25.73 -38.35
C VAL A 665 34.08 -26.08 -39.76
N GLN A 666 35.34 -25.79 -40.06
CA GLN A 666 35.96 -26.10 -41.33
C GLN A 666 36.86 -27.33 -41.20
N PHE A 667 36.80 -28.22 -42.18
CA PHE A 667 37.60 -29.46 -42.26
C PHE A 667 38.43 -29.44 -43.54
N ALA A 668 39.76 -29.54 -43.41
CA ALA A 668 40.72 -29.46 -44.50
C ALA A 668 41.72 -30.62 -44.43
N PRO A 669 41.34 -31.84 -44.87
CA PRO A 669 42.18 -33.02 -44.72
C PRO A 669 43.52 -32.90 -45.46
N GLN A 670 44.60 -33.32 -44.81
CA GLN A 670 45.95 -33.27 -45.36
C GLN A 670 46.46 -34.65 -45.83
N GLN A 671 45.74 -35.71 -45.50
CA GLN A 671 46.04 -37.09 -45.84
C GLN A 671 44.74 -37.83 -46.16
N SER A 672 44.80 -38.96 -46.87
CA SER A 672 43.62 -39.81 -47.12
C SER A 672 43.29 -40.75 -45.94
N GLY A 673 42.10 -41.35 -45.95
CA GLY A 673 41.59 -42.29 -44.94
C GLY A 673 40.45 -41.73 -44.08
N GLU A 674 39.94 -42.53 -43.15
CA GLU A 674 38.89 -42.09 -42.21
C GLU A 674 39.39 -40.98 -41.29
N ARG A 675 38.55 -39.97 -41.06
CA ARG A 675 38.82 -38.83 -40.20
C ARG A 675 37.73 -38.70 -39.17
N GLU A 676 38.15 -38.37 -37.94
CA GLU A 676 37.26 -38.13 -36.83
C GLU A 676 37.72 -36.88 -36.07
N VAL A 677 36.79 -35.94 -35.88
CA VAL A 677 36.99 -34.70 -35.13
C VAL A 677 35.84 -34.54 -34.16
N GLU A 678 36.14 -34.42 -32.87
CA GLU A 678 35.16 -34.11 -31.83
C GLU A 678 35.11 -32.61 -31.58
N LEU A 679 33.93 -32.01 -31.75
CA LEU A 679 33.63 -30.66 -31.31
C LEU A 679 33.17 -30.72 -29.85
N VAL A 680 33.94 -30.10 -28.96
CA VAL A 680 33.59 -29.97 -27.53
C VAL A 680 33.18 -28.54 -27.26
N ILE A 681 31.91 -28.35 -26.89
CA ILE A 681 31.34 -27.07 -26.47
C ILE A 681 31.28 -27.05 -24.95
N ASN A 682 32.33 -26.55 -24.31
CA ASN A 682 32.38 -26.34 -22.88
C ASN A 682 31.44 -25.19 -22.50
N ASN A 683 30.48 -25.44 -21.61
CA ASN A 683 29.48 -24.46 -21.22
C ASN A 683 29.10 -24.58 -19.73
N ASN A 684 28.42 -23.56 -19.21
CA ASN A 684 27.99 -23.49 -17.81
C ASN A 684 26.54 -23.94 -17.56
N SER A 685 25.87 -24.61 -18.51
CA SER A 685 24.64 -25.36 -18.21
C SER A 685 24.96 -26.54 -17.29
N PRO A 686 24.06 -26.90 -16.36
CA PRO A 686 24.17 -28.14 -15.58
C PRO A 686 24.33 -29.40 -16.44
N ALA A 687 23.86 -29.38 -17.69
CA ALA A 687 23.98 -30.50 -18.64
C ALA A 687 25.30 -30.49 -19.44
N GLY A 688 26.09 -29.41 -19.41
CA GLY A 688 27.34 -29.28 -20.16
C GLY A 688 28.52 -30.06 -19.56
N PRO A 689 29.61 -30.29 -20.33
CA PRO A 689 29.85 -29.84 -21.72
C PRO A 689 29.15 -30.72 -22.77
N THR A 690 28.84 -30.14 -23.95
CA THR A 690 28.22 -30.84 -25.10
C THR A 690 29.28 -31.25 -26.12
N ARG A 691 29.21 -32.47 -26.64
CA ARG A 691 30.15 -33.09 -27.58
C ARG A 691 29.43 -33.55 -28.83
N ILE A 692 29.98 -33.23 -30.00
CA ILE A 692 29.49 -33.69 -31.31
C ILE A 692 30.67 -34.26 -32.07
N THR A 693 30.56 -35.49 -32.57
CA THR A 693 31.63 -36.14 -33.33
C THR A 693 31.36 -36.02 -34.82
N PHE A 694 32.27 -35.42 -35.56
CA PHE A 694 32.23 -35.40 -37.02
C PHE A 694 33.11 -36.52 -37.59
N ARG A 695 32.55 -37.30 -38.51
CA ARG A 695 33.26 -38.33 -39.28
C ARG A 695 33.20 -38.01 -40.76
N TYR A 696 34.29 -38.27 -41.46
CA TYR A 696 34.34 -38.16 -42.92
C TYR A 696 35.46 -39.03 -43.48
N THR A 697 35.36 -39.39 -44.75
CA THR A 697 36.41 -40.11 -45.48
C THR A 697 37.21 -39.11 -46.31
N ALA A 698 38.48 -38.95 -45.98
CA ALA A 698 39.39 -38.15 -46.79
C ALA A 698 39.85 -38.97 -48.01
N ARG A 699 39.55 -38.53 -49.23
CA ARG A 699 40.05 -39.18 -50.46
C ARG A 699 41.22 -38.42 -51.05
N ALA A 700 42.27 -39.14 -51.45
CA ALA A 700 43.30 -38.53 -52.28
C ALA A 700 42.67 -38.21 -53.65
N LEU A 701 43.03 -37.06 -54.22
CA LEU A 701 42.78 -36.81 -55.64
C LEU A 701 43.60 -37.83 -56.44
N LEU A 702 43.01 -38.41 -57.50
CA LEU A 702 43.71 -39.36 -58.37
C LEU A 702 44.85 -38.60 -59.07
N ASP A 703 46.07 -39.07 -58.88
CA ASP A 703 47.33 -38.53 -59.43
C ASP A 703 48.18 -39.75 -59.81
N CYS A 704 47.84 -40.32 -60.96
CA CYS A 704 48.37 -41.59 -61.42
C CYS A 704 49.85 -41.49 -61.82
N ASN A 705 50.26 -40.34 -62.34
CA ASN A 705 51.64 -40.05 -62.74
C ASN A 705 52.50 -39.53 -61.55
N ALA A 706 51.90 -39.35 -60.38
CA ALA A 706 52.51 -38.93 -59.12
C ALA A 706 53.29 -37.61 -59.23
N ASN A 707 52.86 -36.71 -60.11
CA ASN A 707 53.56 -35.45 -60.37
C ASN A 707 53.15 -34.33 -59.39
N GLY A 708 52.17 -34.59 -58.52
CA GLY A 708 51.63 -33.65 -57.53
C GLY A 708 50.50 -32.77 -58.06
N GLN A 709 50.04 -32.99 -59.30
CA GLN A 709 48.81 -32.46 -59.87
C GLN A 709 47.81 -33.62 -60.01
N PRO A 710 46.53 -33.42 -59.67
CA PRO A 710 45.49 -34.40 -59.98
C PRO A 710 45.37 -34.65 -61.48
N ASP A 711 45.05 -35.88 -61.86
CA ASP A 711 44.82 -36.34 -63.24
C ASP A 711 43.89 -35.41 -64.03
N ALA A 712 42.78 -34.98 -63.41
CA ALA A 712 41.82 -34.06 -64.02
C ALA A 712 42.43 -32.67 -64.31
N ASN A 713 43.37 -32.20 -63.48
CA ASN A 713 44.10 -30.96 -63.74
C ASN A 713 45.16 -31.13 -64.82
N ASP A 714 45.77 -32.32 -64.92
CA ASP A 714 46.75 -32.60 -65.96
C ASP A 714 46.10 -32.61 -67.35
N ILE A 715 44.95 -33.26 -67.48
CA ILE A 715 44.16 -33.29 -68.71
C ILE A 715 43.62 -31.89 -69.04
N ALA A 716 43.04 -31.18 -68.06
CA ALA A 716 42.47 -29.85 -68.28
C ALA A 716 43.53 -28.78 -68.65
N ASN A 717 44.75 -28.90 -68.12
CA ASN A 717 45.86 -28.01 -68.46
C ASN A 717 46.63 -28.47 -69.71
N GLY A 718 46.29 -29.62 -70.29
CA GLY A 718 46.97 -30.23 -71.43
C GLY A 718 48.41 -30.66 -71.13
N THR A 719 48.73 -30.88 -69.85
CA THR A 719 50.03 -31.43 -69.42
C THR A 719 50.11 -32.94 -69.57
N SER A 720 48.96 -33.62 -69.58
CA SER A 720 48.83 -35.03 -69.99
C SER A 720 47.71 -35.16 -71.03
N ALA A 721 47.82 -36.16 -71.91
CA ALA A 721 46.81 -36.48 -72.92
C ALA A 721 45.76 -37.45 -72.35
N ASP A 722 44.55 -37.39 -72.91
CA ASP A 722 43.41 -38.28 -72.60
C ASP A 722 42.65 -38.47 -73.93
N CYS A 723 43.11 -39.42 -74.72
CA CYS A 723 42.68 -39.60 -76.10
C CYS A 723 41.32 -40.32 -76.21
N ASP A 724 40.93 -41.12 -75.22
CA ASP A 724 39.63 -41.81 -75.16
C ASP A 724 38.57 -41.06 -74.34
N GLY A 725 38.99 -40.05 -73.56
CA GLY A 725 38.13 -39.16 -72.81
C GLY A 725 37.57 -39.78 -71.53
N ASP A 726 38.21 -40.83 -71.00
CA ASP A 726 37.74 -41.53 -69.81
C ASP A 726 38.09 -40.81 -68.49
N GLY A 727 38.88 -39.74 -68.56
CA GLY A 727 39.31 -38.93 -67.43
C GLY A 727 40.55 -39.47 -66.71
N VAL A 728 41.22 -40.48 -67.26
CA VAL A 728 42.52 -41.00 -66.85
C VAL A 728 43.56 -40.59 -67.91
N PRO A 729 44.71 -40.01 -67.52
CA PRO A 729 45.77 -39.70 -68.48
C PRO A 729 46.27 -40.93 -69.24
N ASP A 730 46.55 -40.77 -70.54
CA ASP A 730 47.05 -41.82 -71.44
C ASP A 730 48.27 -42.55 -70.83
N GLU A 731 49.21 -41.79 -70.26
CA GLU A 731 50.43 -42.32 -69.61
C GLU A 731 50.17 -43.25 -68.40
N CYS A 732 48.93 -43.32 -67.93
CA CYS A 732 48.48 -44.14 -66.83
C CYS A 732 47.56 -45.29 -67.26
N GLN A 733 47.34 -45.43 -68.56
CA GLN A 733 46.56 -46.50 -69.17
C GLN A 733 47.49 -47.52 -69.85
N PRO A 734 47.01 -48.75 -70.13
CA PRO A 734 47.83 -49.79 -70.76
C PRO A 734 48.23 -49.43 -72.20
N ASP A 735 49.48 -49.73 -72.52
CA ASP A 735 50.07 -49.71 -73.87
C ASP A 735 50.79 -51.06 -74.03
N SER A 736 50.12 -52.00 -74.68
CA SER A 736 50.48 -53.42 -74.71
C SER A 736 51.66 -53.70 -75.66
N ASP A 737 51.86 -52.88 -76.68
CA ASP A 737 52.96 -53.03 -77.64
C ASP A 737 54.10 -52.01 -77.45
N GLY A 738 53.88 -50.96 -76.66
CA GLY A 738 54.86 -49.98 -76.23
C GLY A 738 55.16 -48.90 -77.28
N ASP A 739 54.28 -48.66 -78.23
CA ASP A 739 54.51 -47.74 -79.35
C ASP A 739 54.28 -46.26 -79.01
N GLY A 740 53.69 -46.00 -77.84
CA GLY A 740 53.38 -44.67 -77.31
C GLY A 740 51.94 -44.20 -77.53
N VAL A 741 51.06 -45.04 -78.09
CA VAL A 741 49.60 -44.86 -78.12
C VAL A 741 48.97 -45.93 -77.24
N ILE A 742 48.05 -45.56 -76.34
CA ILE A 742 47.41 -46.54 -75.45
C ILE A 742 46.48 -47.47 -76.21
N ASP A 743 46.26 -48.68 -75.69
CA ASP A 743 45.42 -49.72 -76.31
C ASP A 743 44.00 -49.21 -76.65
N ALA A 744 43.47 -48.26 -75.87
CA ALA A 744 42.13 -47.69 -76.06
C ALA A 744 42.04 -46.70 -77.23
N CYS A 745 43.17 -46.14 -77.66
CA CYS A 745 43.28 -45.16 -78.73
C CYS A 745 44.10 -45.64 -79.92
N ASP A 746 44.61 -46.86 -79.85
CA ASP A 746 45.37 -47.48 -80.91
C ASP A 746 44.47 -48.30 -81.83
N GLU A 747 44.67 -48.13 -83.14
CA GLU A 747 43.99 -48.93 -84.15
C GLU A 747 44.55 -50.37 -84.20
N CYS A 748 45.75 -50.60 -83.64
CA CYS A 748 46.41 -51.91 -83.58
C CYS A 748 47.04 -52.25 -82.21
N PRO A 749 46.23 -52.49 -81.16
CA PRO A 749 46.66 -52.52 -79.75
C PRO A 749 47.74 -53.54 -79.34
N ASP A 750 48.16 -54.43 -80.23
CA ASP A 750 49.12 -55.50 -79.94
C ASP A 750 50.38 -55.44 -80.84
N ILE A 751 50.48 -54.47 -81.78
CA ILE A 751 51.53 -54.38 -82.80
C ILE A 751 51.85 -52.90 -83.16
N ASP A 752 53.11 -52.48 -82.89
CA ASP A 752 53.62 -51.12 -83.14
C ASP A 752 53.17 -50.56 -84.49
N ASN A 753 52.47 -49.42 -84.44
CA ASN A 753 51.81 -48.82 -85.59
C ASN A 753 52.74 -48.28 -86.69
N ARG A 754 54.05 -48.41 -86.50
CA ARG A 754 55.10 -48.10 -87.48
C ARG A 754 55.62 -49.34 -88.21
N SER A 755 55.10 -50.53 -87.91
CA SER A 755 55.43 -51.76 -88.62
C SER A 755 54.67 -51.78 -89.95
N ASP A 756 55.31 -51.24 -90.98
CA ASP A 756 54.94 -51.41 -92.39
C ASP A 756 56.11 -52.15 -93.04
N ARG A 757 56.01 -53.48 -93.08
CA ARG A 757 57.16 -54.35 -93.38
C ARG A 757 57.50 -54.36 -94.87
N ASP A 758 56.52 -54.15 -95.74
CA ASP A 758 56.70 -54.15 -97.18
C ASP A 758 56.70 -52.74 -97.82
N ASP A 759 56.63 -51.69 -96.99
CA ASP A 759 56.72 -50.26 -97.34
C ASP A 759 55.59 -49.83 -98.32
N ASP A 760 54.41 -50.45 -98.24
CA ASP A 760 53.27 -50.14 -99.11
C ASP A 760 52.42 -48.96 -98.62
N GLY A 761 52.65 -48.52 -97.38
CA GLY A 761 51.96 -47.41 -96.71
C GLY A 761 50.74 -47.81 -95.89
N VAL A 762 50.44 -49.11 -95.76
CA VAL A 762 49.43 -49.69 -94.87
C VAL A 762 50.15 -50.46 -93.75
N ASN A 763 49.75 -50.23 -92.51
CA ASN A 763 50.36 -50.90 -91.35
C ASN A 763 50.06 -52.41 -91.38
N ASP A 764 51.04 -53.27 -91.06
CA ASP A 764 51.00 -54.74 -91.07
C ASP A 764 49.74 -55.33 -90.39
N CYS A 765 49.23 -54.68 -89.34
CA CYS A 765 48.05 -55.13 -88.60
C CYS A 765 46.71 -54.81 -89.30
N LEU A 766 46.71 -53.82 -90.21
CA LEU A 766 45.58 -53.42 -91.04
C LEU A 766 45.70 -53.92 -92.48
N ASP A 767 46.85 -54.50 -92.83
CA ASP A 767 47.09 -55.15 -94.11
C ASP A 767 46.75 -56.66 -94.05
N ALA A 768 45.97 -57.10 -95.03
CA ALA A 768 45.60 -58.51 -95.19
C ALA A 768 46.77 -59.37 -95.71
N PHE A 769 47.80 -58.75 -96.29
CA PHE A 769 48.98 -59.43 -96.84
C PHE A 769 50.31 -58.73 -96.45
N PRO A 770 50.72 -58.74 -95.17
CA PRO A 770 51.79 -57.89 -94.60
C PRO A 770 53.23 -58.09 -95.12
N ASP A 771 53.41 -58.86 -96.19
CA ASP A 771 54.70 -59.13 -96.83
C ASP A 771 54.62 -58.98 -98.38
N ASP A 772 53.51 -58.48 -98.96
CA ASP A 772 53.28 -58.36 -100.40
C ASP A 772 53.00 -56.91 -100.87
N PRO A 773 54.02 -56.19 -101.39
CA PRO A 773 53.94 -54.75 -101.70
C PRO A 773 53.11 -54.38 -102.95
N PHE A 774 52.29 -55.30 -103.48
CA PHE A 774 51.51 -55.12 -104.72
C PHE A 774 50.10 -55.71 -104.67
N ASP A 775 49.24 -55.21 -103.78
CA ASP A 775 47.75 -55.15 -103.80
C ASP A 775 46.89 -56.19 -104.60
N GLY A 776 47.37 -57.41 -104.82
CA GLY A 776 46.57 -58.54 -105.29
C GLY A 776 46.09 -58.51 -106.75
N GLN A 777 46.77 -57.86 -107.72
CA GLN A 777 46.39 -57.92 -109.15
C GLN A 777 47.23 -58.89 -110.02
N GLY A 778 47.01 -60.19 -109.76
CA GLY A 778 46.92 -61.34 -110.68
C GLY A 778 47.76 -61.48 -111.97
N ASN A 779 48.45 -62.63 -112.09
CA ASN A 779 48.25 -63.54 -113.23
C ASN A 779 48.72 -65.00 -112.98
N ASN A 780 47.73 -65.90 -113.06
CA ASN A 780 47.73 -67.24 -113.65
C ASN A 780 48.86 -68.23 -113.29
N ALA A 781 48.49 -69.29 -112.56
CA ALA A 781 48.18 -70.60 -113.18
C ALA A 781 47.73 -71.63 -112.12
N ASP A 782 46.42 -71.77 -111.96
CA ASP A 782 45.75 -72.99 -111.45
C ASP A 782 46.03 -74.15 -112.42
N PRO A 783 46.39 -75.37 -111.96
CA PRO A 783 45.37 -76.43 -111.95
C PRO A 783 45.76 -77.65 -111.07
N ASN A 784 45.25 -77.80 -109.85
CA ASN A 784 44.97 -79.15 -109.34
C ASN A 784 44.30 -79.22 -107.97
N ALA A 785 43.30 -80.09 -107.96
CA ALA A 785 42.91 -80.97 -106.87
C ALA A 785 41.79 -80.48 -105.93
N THR A 786 40.58 -80.79 -106.40
CA THR A 786 39.61 -81.67 -105.70
C THR A 786 39.02 -81.19 -104.37
N GLU A 787 37.77 -80.70 -104.44
CA GLU A 787 36.58 -81.18 -103.72
C GLU A 787 36.72 -82.57 -103.04
N PRO A 788 35.93 -82.97 -102.01
CA PRO A 788 34.64 -82.40 -101.57
C PRO A 788 34.39 -82.48 -100.03
N ASN A 789 33.13 -82.27 -99.65
CA ASN A 789 32.44 -83.05 -98.60
C ASN A 789 32.70 -82.66 -97.13
N THR A 790 31.78 -81.94 -96.48
CA THR A 790 30.48 -82.38 -95.94
C THR A 790 30.55 -82.64 -94.44
N VAL A 791 29.51 -82.15 -93.74
CA VAL A 791 28.66 -82.85 -92.77
C VAL A 791 28.50 -82.05 -91.47
N VAL A 792 27.29 -81.47 -91.34
CA VAL A 792 26.35 -81.53 -90.18
C VAL A 792 26.89 -80.93 -88.87
N VAL A 793 26.20 -79.99 -88.20
CA VAL A 793 24.97 -80.18 -87.42
C VAL A 793 24.23 -78.84 -87.30
N GLU A 794 22.94 -78.80 -87.65
CA GLU A 794 21.94 -77.98 -86.93
C GLU A 794 21.24 -78.91 -85.90
N PRO A 795 20.28 -78.41 -85.11
CA PRO A 795 20.33 -77.55 -83.92
C PRO A 795 19.85 -78.36 -82.69
N ASN A 796 19.42 -77.66 -81.62
CA ASN A 796 18.65 -78.18 -80.46
C ASN A 796 19.49 -78.94 -79.43
N ASP A 797 19.22 -78.97 -78.14
CA ASP A 797 18.21 -78.48 -77.18
C ASP A 797 18.43 -79.42 -75.98
N ILE A 798 17.79 -79.14 -74.86
CA ILE A 798 17.43 -80.08 -73.77
C ILE A 798 18.57 -80.73 -72.96
N THR A 799 18.51 -80.89 -71.64
CA THR A 799 17.50 -80.68 -70.60
C THR A 799 18.15 -81.02 -69.26
N GLU A 800 17.37 -80.77 -68.21
CA GLU A 800 17.30 -81.47 -66.92
C GLU A 800 17.77 -80.59 -65.75
N GLU A 801 16.98 -80.34 -64.71
CA GLU A 801 15.67 -80.84 -64.31
C GLU A 801 15.17 -79.95 -63.14
N PRO A 802 13.92 -80.11 -62.68
CA PRO A 802 13.06 -79.04 -62.18
C PRO A 802 12.64 -79.21 -60.70
N ASN A 803 11.55 -78.51 -60.33
CA ASN A 803 10.68 -78.64 -59.15
C ASN A 803 11.02 -77.63 -58.01
N ASP A 804 10.07 -76.92 -57.39
CA ASP A 804 8.62 -77.13 -57.35
C ASP A 804 7.85 -75.93 -56.74
N VAL A 805 6.52 -75.97 -56.97
CA VAL A 805 5.37 -75.32 -56.28
C VAL A 805 5.24 -73.79 -56.35
N ASN A 806 4.38 -73.18 -57.18
CA ASN A 806 2.90 -73.17 -57.20
C ASN A 806 2.25 -72.78 -55.86
N VAL A 807 1.44 -71.70 -55.81
CA VAL A 807 0.02 -71.70 -55.40
C VAL A 807 -0.58 -70.31 -55.72
N ASP A 808 -1.46 -70.34 -56.73
CA ASP A 808 -2.84 -69.82 -56.79
C ASP A 808 -3.22 -68.35 -56.38
N PRO A 809 -3.98 -67.63 -57.23
CA PRO A 809 -4.70 -66.39 -56.94
C PRO A 809 -6.15 -66.66 -56.48
N ASN A 810 -6.74 -65.79 -55.62
CA ASN A 810 -8.17 -65.40 -55.63
C ASN A 810 -8.61 -64.66 -54.33
N THR A 811 -9.31 -63.54 -54.57
CA THR A 811 -10.54 -63.05 -53.90
C THR A 811 -10.65 -63.02 -52.36
N ALA A 812 -10.97 -61.85 -51.79
CA ALA A 812 -12.35 -61.36 -51.68
C ALA A 812 -12.47 -60.03 -50.88
N ASN A 813 -13.24 -59.08 -51.45
CA ASN A 813 -14.05 -57.99 -50.84
C ASN A 813 -13.38 -56.97 -49.89
N ALA A 814 -13.46 -55.65 -50.10
CA ALA A 814 -14.49 -54.87 -50.78
C ALA A 814 -13.99 -53.48 -51.26
N ARG A 815 -14.54 -53.08 -52.42
CA ARG A 815 -14.86 -51.73 -52.92
C ARG A 815 -13.76 -50.65 -52.99
N GLU A 816 -13.22 -50.53 -54.21
CA GLU A 816 -12.84 -49.30 -54.95
C GLU A 816 -13.96 -48.21 -55.00
N PRO A 817 -13.74 -46.97 -55.52
CA PRO A 817 -12.56 -46.50 -56.29
C PRO A 817 -11.97 -45.09 -55.98
N ARG A 818 -10.69 -44.97 -56.37
CA ARG A 818 -9.98 -43.98 -57.23
C ARG A 818 -10.12 -42.47 -57.07
N ASP A 819 -8.91 -41.89 -56.97
CA ASP A 819 -8.33 -40.78 -57.74
C ASP A 819 -9.09 -39.45 -57.78
N ASP A 820 -8.49 -38.42 -57.17
CA ASP A 820 -7.66 -37.43 -57.88
C ASP A 820 -7.42 -36.19 -57.01
N ASP A 821 -6.17 -35.69 -57.04
CA ASP A 821 -5.81 -34.28 -57.30
C ASP A 821 -6.29 -33.18 -56.29
N PRO A 822 -5.58 -32.04 -56.14
CA PRO A 822 -5.12 -31.60 -54.84
C PRO A 822 -5.70 -30.21 -54.53
N ASN A 823 -6.75 -30.14 -53.72
CA ASN A 823 -7.12 -28.95 -52.96
C ASN A 823 -8.28 -29.30 -52.03
N ASN A 824 -8.27 -28.68 -50.85
CA ASN A 824 -9.31 -28.79 -49.82
C ASN A 824 -9.26 -30.15 -49.08
N LEU A 825 -9.15 -30.18 -47.75
CA LEU A 825 -10.27 -29.86 -46.88
C LEU A 825 -9.84 -29.38 -45.50
N ASP A 826 -10.73 -28.53 -45.02
CA ASP A 826 -10.84 -27.87 -43.74
C ASP A 826 -11.66 -28.68 -42.72
N ALA A 827 -11.53 -28.18 -41.48
CA ALA A 827 -12.56 -28.06 -40.46
C ALA A 827 -13.49 -29.25 -40.19
N ASN A 828 -13.20 -29.97 -39.09
CA ASN A 828 -14.11 -30.05 -37.93
C ASN A 828 -13.58 -31.01 -36.87
N GLY A 829 -13.88 -30.68 -35.61
CA GLY A 829 -14.35 -31.73 -34.72
C GLY A 829 -14.69 -31.21 -33.34
N VAL A 830 -15.95 -31.15 -32.88
CA VAL A 830 -17.23 -31.77 -33.30
C VAL A 830 -18.32 -30.97 -32.50
N LYS A 831 -19.58 -30.70 -32.91
CA LYS A 831 -20.67 -31.63 -33.27
C LYS A 831 -21.91 -30.91 -33.81
N ALA A 832 -22.68 -31.70 -34.56
CA ALA A 832 -23.89 -31.47 -35.35
C ALA A 832 -25.16 -30.94 -34.61
N PRO A 833 -26.22 -30.53 -35.37
CA PRO A 833 -27.29 -29.61 -34.97
C PRO A 833 -28.71 -30.24 -34.85
N GLU A 834 -29.72 -29.43 -34.54
CA GLU A 834 -31.12 -29.64 -34.95
C GLU A 834 -31.89 -28.31 -35.19
N LEU A 835 -32.51 -28.23 -36.38
CA LEU A 835 -33.78 -27.59 -36.78
C LEU A 835 -34.01 -26.05 -36.80
N ASP A 836 -34.06 -25.56 -38.05
CA ASP A 836 -35.20 -24.93 -38.76
C ASP A 836 -35.72 -23.49 -38.48
N ILE A 837 -35.64 -22.72 -39.58
CA ILE A 837 -36.71 -21.94 -40.28
C ILE A 837 -36.90 -20.43 -39.97
N GLU A 838 -36.62 -19.64 -41.05
CA GLU A 838 -37.32 -18.44 -41.59
C GLU A 838 -37.53 -17.20 -40.69
N GLU A 839 -37.58 -15.94 -41.15
CA GLU A 839 -37.45 -15.18 -42.40
C GLU A 839 -37.72 -13.68 -41.99
N ILE A 840 -37.51 -12.73 -42.90
CA ILE A 840 -38.15 -11.39 -42.98
C ILE A 840 -37.36 -10.17 -42.39
N ASP A 841 -36.72 -9.45 -43.32
CA ASP A 841 -36.52 -7.97 -43.37
C ASP A 841 -37.89 -7.25 -43.56
N PRO A 842 -38.12 -5.91 -43.47
CA PRO A 842 -37.26 -4.77 -43.11
C PRO A 842 -38.01 -3.58 -42.38
N VAL A 843 -37.37 -2.39 -42.36
CA VAL A 843 -37.96 -1.00 -42.39
C VAL A 843 -38.28 -0.25 -41.08
N GLY A 844 -37.37 0.70 -40.73
CA GLY A 844 -37.54 2.14 -41.01
C GLY A 844 -38.43 3.04 -40.13
N GLY A 845 -37.86 4.17 -39.70
CA GLY A 845 -38.50 5.48 -39.89
C GLY A 845 -38.91 6.32 -38.68
N LEU A 846 -37.98 7.21 -38.25
CA LEU A 846 -38.14 8.68 -38.07
C LEU A 846 -39.00 9.32 -36.96
N CYS A 847 -38.43 10.47 -36.51
CA CYS A 847 -38.98 11.65 -35.81
C CYS A 847 -38.98 11.63 -34.26
N GLY A 848 -38.39 12.59 -33.53
CA GLY A 848 -37.66 13.80 -33.91
C GLY A 848 -37.26 14.67 -32.68
N PHE A 849 -36.27 15.56 -32.91
CA PHE A 849 -35.93 16.83 -32.22
C PHE A 849 -35.69 16.83 -30.68
N GLY A 850 -34.58 17.33 -30.11
CA GLY A 850 -33.39 17.98 -30.67
C GLY A 850 -32.41 18.48 -29.57
N LEU A 851 -31.13 18.56 -29.98
CA LEU A 851 -30.05 19.49 -29.61
C LEU A 851 -29.40 19.51 -28.19
N PHE A 852 -28.13 19.08 -28.18
CA PHE A 852 -26.98 19.51 -27.33
C PHE A 852 -26.50 20.95 -27.69
N PRO A 853 -25.40 21.54 -27.14
CA PRO A 853 -25.10 21.98 -25.76
C PRO A 853 -24.49 23.43 -25.66
N MET A 854 -24.09 23.84 -24.44
CA MET A 854 -23.05 24.85 -24.06
C MET A 854 -23.27 26.39 -24.08
N THR A 855 -23.03 26.97 -22.89
CA THR A 855 -22.33 28.22 -22.49
C THR A 855 -22.95 29.65 -22.56
N MET A 856 -22.93 30.31 -21.38
CA MET A 856 -22.79 31.73 -20.95
C MET A 856 -23.42 32.92 -21.73
N ALA A 857 -24.28 33.72 -21.04
CA ALA A 857 -24.11 35.18 -20.77
C ALA A 857 -25.42 35.93 -20.34
N SER A 858 -25.32 36.68 -19.22
CA SER A 858 -25.86 38.03 -18.85
C SER A 858 -27.32 38.54 -19.11
N MET A 859 -27.83 39.27 -18.08
CA MET A 859 -28.85 40.38 -18.03
C MET A 859 -30.37 40.02 -18.10
N PHE A 860 -31.37 40.64 -17.42
CA PHE A 860 -31.58 41.93 -16.70
C PHE A 860 -32.90 41.93 -15.83
N ALA A 861 -32.86 42.56 -14.64
CA ALA A 861 -33.78 43.45 -13.88
C ALA A 861 -35.35 43.38 -13.75
N LEU A 862 -35.77 43.98 -12.61
CA LEU A 862 -37.04 44.65 -12.17
C LEU A 862 -38.02 43.77 -11.37
N PHE A 863 -38.52 44.11 -10.16
CA PHE A 863 -38.78 45.36 -9.41
C PHE A 863 -38.88 45.04 -7.88
N GLY A 864 -38.56 45.98 -6.98
CA GLY A 864 -39.11 45.98 -5.60
C GLY A 864 -38.22 46.48 -4.46
N GLN A 865 -38.15 47.80 -4.26
CA GLN A 865 -37.43 48.51 -3.19
C GLN A 865 -37.98 48.29 -1.76
N LYS A 866 -37.12 48.41 -0.73
CA LYS A 866 -37.13 49.56 0.22
C LYS A 866 -35.95 49.60 1.23
N ARG A 867 -35.15 50.67 1.07
CA ARG A 867 -34.56 51.60 2.08
C ARG A 867 -33.66 51.09 3.23
N MET A 868 -32.40 51.52 3.17
CA MET A 868 -31.79 52.32 4.26
C MET A 868 -31.10 53.57 3.69
N MET A 869 -31.37 54.70 4.33
CA MET A 869 -30.97 56.05 3.95
C MET A 869 -29.80 56.47 4.85
N ARG A 870 -28.69 56.92 4.25
CA ARG A 870 -27.66 57.72 4.94
C ARG A 870 -28.23 59.09 5.31
N VAL A 871 -27.94 59.59 6.51
CA VAL A 871 -28.00 61.02 6.83
C VAL A 871 -26.68 61.44 7.45
N ARG A 872 -26.03 62.43 6.82
CA ARG A 872 -24.95 63.25 7.37
C ARG A 872 -25.55 64.56 7.89
N ARG A 873 -25.06 65.00 9.06
CA ARG A 873 -24.95 66.37 9.61
C ARG A 873 -26.19 67.29 9.59
N ALA A 874 -26.56 67.79 10.77
CA ALA A 874 -26.35 69.20 11.19
C ALA A 874 -27.30 69.62 12.32
N ARG A 875 -26.78 69.71 13.55
CA ARG A 875 -26.80 70.87 14.47
C ARG A 875 -26.56 70.42 15.90
#